data_AF-A0AAP2YZG6-F1
#
_entry.id   AF-A0AAP2YZG6-F1
#
_cell.length_a   1.000
_cell.length_b   1.000
_cell.length_c   1.000
_cell.angle_alpha   90.00
_cell.angle_beta   90.00
_cell.angle_gamma   90.00
#
_symmetry.space_group_name_H-M   'P 1'
#
loop_
_entity.id
_entity.type
_entity.pdbx_description
1 polymer ?
#
loop_
_entity_poly.entity_id
_entity_poly.type
_entity_poly.pdbx_seq_one_letter_code
_entity_poly.pdbx_strand_id
1 'polypeptide(L)'
;MEVRVLSAVLVGLVAVTVVTSIGAVRLLDRSGRRWSAVLQARLVMGVPWGTLVVICFVLSIYLFVQDGITAWHRPVVIPYRAWSYFYPLGMLTAPFSHASEGHLVGNLVGALAVAPIAEYAWGHYPRDRGSASFSSWRRNPWIRALVIFPLVVIGVGLATSLFALGPVIGFSGVVYAFAGFAIVRYPIATLIAVTSAQGALMTVYRAINQPIYVTTAQASPPSAPGWATIAIQGHALGFLLGFCCAVVLFQRRGVRSDPVRLWVALVLFGFAKSLWAIYWFRGSETYVLYRGLGVVVVTTLAVLATLAVVSSDRPLFPSSTGGRPASQQTSKSTWRPLELGLPSIRSDESPDDSSSASHSDARSRSGFDTDIDTESSTRIRELVGDPGGRLESAPTAERSTNDGTIGSALSSITRRELAFVAIVVVLALISGPALPFNIFVLEDDSSPGEESITVEGYSITYAEDVENELISFIDISMFGEDTAVETSGVIVSNPDRNIWDDAVSANRLAFSGQSTVHVGGPGWRESVTAFRQGWSATGGETAYQIWLQQSGESAQHVFTSEPAQTNVQLAGNNVTVVPDGGAFYLVVENVDSGAEESVRIPMDDGTVEAGGVTFEREGSRIYGEVDDTRVQVANRERYNR
;
A
#
# COMPACT_ATOMS: atom_id res chain seq x y z
N MET A 1 -14.43 -35.92 -23.14
CA MET A 1 -13.43 -35.53 -24.17
C MET A 1 -13.63 -34.09 -24.64
N GLU A 2 -14.85 -33.74 -25.06
CA GLU A 2 -15.24 -32.43 -25.63
C GLU A 2 -14.71 -31.20 -24.87
N VAL A 3 -14.84 -31.15 -23.54
CA VAL A 3 -14.44 -29.98 -22.72
C VAL A 3 -12.98 -29.56 -22.96
N ARG A 4 -12.04 -30.50 -23.16
CA ARG A 4 -10.63 -30.18 -23.46
C ARG A 4 -10.45 -29.61 -24.86
N VAL A 5 -11.17 -30.14 -25.85
CA VAL A 5 -11.14 -29.65 -27.24
C VAL A 5 -11.77 -28.26 -27.33
N LEU A 6 -12.93 -28.07 -26.70
CA LEU A 6 -13.62 -26.78 -26.60
C LEU A 6 -12.74 -25.74 -25.89
N SER A 7 -12.06 -26.12 -24.80
CA SER A 7 -11.10 -25.25 -24.12
C SER A 7 -9.98 -24.78 -25.04
N ALA A 8 -9.33 -25.70 -25.77
CA ALA A 8 -8.26 -25.35 -26.72
C ALA A 8 -8.76 -24.43 -27.86
N VAL A 9 -9.96 -24.69 -28.39
CA VAL A 9 -10.60 -23.83 -29.40
C VAL A 9 -10.89 -22.43 -28.85
N LEU A 10 -11.41 -22.33 -27.61
CA LEU A 10 -11.68 -21.03 -26.96
C LEU A 10 -10.40 -20.23 -26.73
N VAL A 11 -9.31 -20.85 -26.26
CA VAL A 11 -8.00 -20.18 -26.09
C VAL A 11 -7.47 -19.65 -27.42
N GLY A 12 -7.52 -20.47 -28.48
CA GLY A 12 -7.14 -20.04 -29.83
C GLY A 12 -8.00 -18.89 -30.36
N LEU A 13 -9.31 -18.95 -30.15
CA LEU A 13 -10.26 -17.91 -30.56
C LEU A 13 -10.03 -16.60 -29.80
N VAL A 14 -9.82 -16.63 -28.48
CA VAL A 14 -9.47 -15.45 -27.67
C VAL A 14 -8.19 -14.80 -28.20
N ALA A 15 -7.13 -15.58 -28.42
CA ALA A 15 -5.87 -15.05 -28.95
C ALA A 15 -6.04 -14.41 -30.34
N VAL A 16 -6.74 -15.08 -31.27
CA VAL A 16 -6.99 -14.56 -32.62
C VAL A 16 -7.87 -13.30 -32.58
N THR A 17 -8.94 -13.26 -31.79
CA THR A 17 -9.84 -12.09 -31.71
C THR A 17 -9.16 -10.88 -31.07
N VAL A 18 -8.31 -11.07 -30.05
CA VAL A 18 -7.51 -9.97 -29.47
C VAL A 18 -6.49 -9.43 -30.47
N VAL A 19 -5.73 -10.29 -31.16
CA VAL A 19 -4.74 -9.85 -32.15
C VAL A 19 -5.40 -9.17 -33.36
N THR A 20 -6.47 -9.74 -33.90
CA THR A 20 -7.17 -9.20 -35.08
C THR A 20 -7.91 -7.89 -34.78
N SER A 21 -8.51 -7.72 -33.60
CA SER A 21 -9.14 -6.45 -33.22
C SER A 21 -8.12 -5.31 -33.06
N ILE A 22 -6.96 -5.58 -32.43
CA ILE A 22 -5.85 -4.60 -32.37
C ILE A 22 -5.34 -4.26 -33.77
N GLY A 23 -5.20 -5.26 -34.66
CA GLY A 23 -4.84 -5.07 -36.06
C GLY A 23 -5.85 -4.21 -36.83
N ALA A 24 -7.14 -4.50 -36.67
CA ALA A 24 -8.22 -3.76 -37.33
C ALA A 24 -8.27 -2.30 -36.89
N VAL A 25 -8.20 -2.00 -35.57
CA VAL A 25 -8.17 -0.63 -35.07
C VAL A 25 -6.93 0.12 -35.60
N ARG A 26 -5.77 -0.54 -35.66
CA ARG A 26 -4.53 0.04 -36.21
C ARG A 26 -4.61 0.33 -37.73
N LEU A 27 -5.41 -0.44 -38.48
CA LEU A 27 -5.68 -0.19 -39.91
C LEU A 27 -6.75 0.89 -40.13
N LEU A 28 -7.69 1.04 -39.19
CA LEU A 28 -8.74 2.05 -39.23
C LEU A 28 -8.30 3.43 -38.73
N ASP A 29 -7.25 3.52 -37.91
CA ASP A 29 -6.71 4.80 -37.44
C ASP A 29 -6.03 5.58 -38.58
N ARG A 30 -6.81 6.49 -39.18
CA ARG A 30 -6.36 7.46 -40.19
C ARG A 30 -5.75 8.73 -39.59
N SER A 31 -5.53 8.80 -38.27
CA SER A 31 -4.93 9.99 -37.66
C SER A 31 -3.49 10.20 -38.15
N GLY A 32 -3.11 11.45 -38.41
CA GLY A 32 -1.79 11.80 -38.97
C GLY A 32 -0.60 11.54 -38.02
N ARG A 33 -0.79 10.87 -36.89
CA ARG A 33 0.24 10.56 -35.88
C ARG A 33 0.21 9.07 -35.53
N ARG A 34 0.93 8.26 -36.33
CA ARG A 34 1.19 6.84 -36.03
C ARG A 34 1.56 6.65 -34.56
N TRP A 35 0.90 5.71 -33.85
CA TRP A 35 1.12 5.49 -32.42
C TRP A 35 2.59 5.22 -32.06
N SER A 36 3.34 4.59 -32.96
CA SER A 36 4.78 4.38 -32.81
C SER A 36 5.55 5.68 -32.60
N ALA A 37 5.22 6.76 -33.33
CA ALA A 37 5.87 8.06 -33.18
C ALA A 37 5.51 8.74 -31.84
N VAL A 38 4.30 8.53 -31.33
CA VAL A 38 3.89 9.01 -30.00
C VAL A 38 4.70 8.31 -28.90
N LEU A 39 4.78 6.98 -28.95
CA LEU A 39 5.55 6.20 -27.97
C LEU A 39 7.06 6.47 -28.08
N GLN A 40 7.61 6.52 -29.30
CA GLN A 40 9.02 6.79 -29.58
C GLN A 40 9.48 8.19 -29.16
N ALA A 41 8.57 9.15 -28.99
CA ALA A 41 8.90 10.46 -28.45
C ALA A 41 9.41 10.43 -26.99
N ARG A 42 9.24 9.32 -26.26
CA ARG A 42 9.66 9.18 -24.85
C ARG A 42 10.27 7.84 -24.46
N LEU A 43 9.86 6.75 -25.12
CA LEU A 43 10.34 5.39 -24.89
C LEU A 43 11.35 4.98 -25.96
N VAL A 44 12.28 4.06 -25.61
CA VAL A 44 13.29 3.59 -26.55
C VAL A 44 12.66 2.63 -27.55
N MET A 45 12.73 2.98 -28.84
CA MET A 45 11.99 2.35 -29.95
C MET A 45 10.45 2.34 -29.80
N GLY A 46 9.90 2.98 -28.76
CA GLY A 46 8.47 2.95 -28.42
C GLY A 46 8.07 1.87 -27.42
N VAL A 47 9.03 1.13 -26.85
CA VAL A 47 8.79 0.01 -25.93
C VAL A 47 9.15 0.42 -24.48
N PRO A 48 8.32 0.07 -23.48
CA PRO A 48 8.59 0.35 -22.06
C PRO A 48 9.59 -0.67 -21.48
N TRP A 49 10.85 -0.58 -21.92
CA TRP A 49 11.90 -1.53 -21.55
C TRP A 49 12.18 -1.58 -20.05
N GLY A 50 12.09 -0.45 -19.34
CA GLY A 50 12.29 -0.42 -17.90
C GLY A 50 11.21 -1.19 -17.15
N THR A 51 9.96 -1.07 -17.60
CA THR A 51 8.82 -1.84 -17.10
C THR A 51 9.02 -3.34 -17.34
N LEU A 52 9.49 -3.73 -18.54
CA LEU A 52 9.74 -5.15 -18.87
C LEU A 52 10.87 -5.73 -18.00
N VAL A 53 11.97 -5.01 -17.79
CA VAL A 53 13.07 -5.44 -16.90
C VAL A 53 12.58 -5.63 -15.46
N VAL A 54 11.76 -4.70 -14.95
CA VAL A 54 11.15 -4.80 -13.62
C VAL A 54 10.24 -6.03 -13.49
N ILE A 55 9.39 -6.30 -14.49
CA ILE A 55 8.50 -7.47 -14.50
C ILE A 55 9.30 -8.77 -14.52
N CYS A 56 10.33 -8.87 -15.37
CA CYS A 56 11.21 -10.04 -15.42
C CYS A 56 11.97 -10.25 -14.11
N PHE A 57 12.41 -9.17 -13.44
CA PHE A 57 13.06 -9.24 -12.12
C PHE A 57 12.10 -9.80 -11.06
N VAL A 58 10.89 -9.24 -10.92
CA VAL A 58 9.88 -9.70 -9.95
C VAL A 58 9.47 -11.16 -10.21
N LEU A 59 9.29 -11.55 -11.47
CA LEU A 59 9.01 -12.94 -11.84
C LEU A 59 10.19 -13.88 -11.50
N SER A 60 11.43 -13.40 -11.61
CA SER A 60 12.63 -14.18 -11.25
C SER A 60 12.75 -14.41 -9.74
N ILE A 61 12.37 -13.42 -8.91
CA ILE A 61 12.28 -13.61 -7.45
C ILE A 61 11.27 -14.71 -7.12
N TYR A 62 10.08 -14.67 -7.71
CA TYR A 62 9.07 -15.70 -7.49
C TYR A 62 9.54 -17.10 -7.90
N LEU A 63 10.11 -17.24 -9.10
CA LEU A 63 10.53 -18.54 -9.64
C LEU A 63 11.73 -19.13 -8.88
N PHE A 64 12.74 -18.34 -8.55
CA PHE A 64 14.04 -18.85 -8.09
C PHE A 64 14.35 -18.58 -6.61
N VAL A 65 13.79 -17.54 -5.99
CA VAL A 65 13.97 -17.26 -4.56
C VAL A 65 12.87 -17.91 -3.73
N GLN A 66 11.62 -17.84 -4.22
CA GLN A 66 10.46 -18.45 -3.55
C GLN A 66 10.11 -19.87 -4.02
N ASP A 67 10.97 -20.50 -4.83
CA ASP A 67 10.74 -21.84 -5.39
C ASP A 67 9.44 -22.00 -6.23
N GLY A 68 8.96 -20.89 -6.81
CA GLY A 68 7.84 -20.91 -7.76
C GLY A 68 8.11 -21.70 -9.05
N ILE A 69 9.36 -22.12 -9.31
CA ILE A 69 9.71 -22.99 -10.43
C ILE A 69 9.34 -24.47 -10.21
N THR A 70 9.39 -24.99 -8.98
CA THR A 70 8.90 -26.34 -8.67
C THR A 70 7.47 -26.32 -8.13
N ALA A 71 7.13 -25.29 -7.35
CA ALA A 71 5.87 -25.18 -6.63
C ALA A 71 5.10 -23.89 -6.98
N TRP A 72 4.80 -23.68 -8.27
CA TRP A 72 4.16 -22.46 -8.79
C TRP A 72 2.93 -21.97 -7.99
N HIS A 73 2.10 -22.88 -7.48
CA HIS A 73 0.90 -22.55 -6.70
C HIS A 73 1.16 -22.43 -5.17
N ARG A 74 2.34 -22.84 -4.68
CA ARG A 74 2.71 -22.92 -3.25
C ARG A 74 4.16 -22.43 -3.03
N PRO A 75 4.44 -21.14 -3.28
CA PRO A 75 5.75 -20.54 -3.06
C PRO A 75 6.14 -20.59 -1.57
N VAL A 76 7.44 -20.47 -1.27
CA VAL A 76 7.92 -20.19 0.08
C VAL A 76 7.63 -18.72 0.42
N VAL A 77 7.04 -18.45 1.59
CA VAL A 77 6.51 -17.13 1.97
C VAL A 77 7.15 -16.57 3.24
N ILE A 78 7.16 -17.34 4.32
CA ILE A 78 7.58 -16.92 5.68
C ILE A 78 8.96 -16.21 5.70
N PRO A 79 10.07 -16.78 5.19
CA PRO A 79 11.38 -16.11 5.16
C PRO A 79 11.45 -14.83 4.29
N TYR A 80 10.40 -14.48 3.55
CA TYR A 80 10.41 -13.39 2.56
C TYR A 80 9.35 -12.31 2.83
N ARG A 81 8.82 -12.22 4.06
CA ARG A 81 8.08 -11.06 4.55
C ARG A 81 9.00 -10.05 5.23
N ALA A 82 8.59 -8.79 5.29
CA ALA A 82 9.31 -7.70 5.96
C ALA A 82 9.03 -7.70 7.48
N TRP A 83 9.63 -8.65 8.19
CA TRP A 83 9.36 -8.87 9.63
C TRP A 83 9.94 -7.78 10.55
N SER A 84 11.23 -7.51 10.44
CA SER A 84 11.97 -6.60 11.32
C SER A 84 13.22 -6.07 10.59
N TYR A 85 13.74 -4.92 11.00
CA TYR A 85 15.03 -4.40 10.51
C TYR A 85 16.22 -5.30 10.90
N PHE A 86 16.07 -6.12 11.94
CA PHE A 86 17.05 -7.15 12.34
C PHE A 86 17.08 -8.36 11.40
N TYR A 87 16.15 -8.45 10.44
CA TYR A 87 16.11 -9.49 9.41
C TYR A 87 16.23 -8.91 7.98
N PRO A 88 17.45 -8.55 7.53
CA PRO A 88 17.68 -7.89 6.24
C PRO A 88 17.21 -8.70 5.02
N LEU A 89 17.19 -10.04 5.09
CA LEU A 89 16.75 -10.87 3.97
C LEU A 89 15.28 -10.62 3.63
N GLY A 90 14.41 -10.63 4.64
CA GLY A 90 13.00 -10.31 4.49
C GLY A 90 12.80 -8.88 3.98
N MET A 91 13.45 -7.91 4.62
CA MET A 91 13.40 -6.49 4.25
C MET A 91 13.84 -6.18 2.81
N LEU A 92 14.79 -6.94 2.25
CA LEU A 92 15.26 -6.75 0.87
C LEU A 92 14.42 -7.50 -0.18
N THR A 93 13.75 -8.60 0.19
CA THR A 93 13.02 -9.47 -0.75
C THR A 93 11.51 -9.24 -0.75
N ALA A 94 10.91 -8.88 0.39
CA ALA A 94 9.48 -8.67 0.57
C ALA A 94 8.75 -7.82 -0.49
N PRO A 95 9.28 -6.65 -0.95
CA PRO A 95 8.58 -5.84 -1.96
C PRO A 95 8.65 -6.44 -3.37
N PHE A 96 9.30 -7.60 -3.56
CA PHE A 96 9.39 -8.32 -4.84
C PHE A 96 8.86 -9.76 -4.75
N SER A 97 8.78 -10.32 -3.54
CA SER A 97 8.19 -11.63 -3.22
C SER A 97 6.65 -11.58 -3.12
N HIS A 98 5.97 -12.72 -3.21
CA HIS A 98 4.51 -12.84 -3.25
C HIS A 98 3.98 -14.07 -2.51
N ALA A 99 2.84 -13.92 -1.82
CA ALA A 99 2.24 -15.00 -1.02
C ALA A 99 1.57 -16.14 -1.84
N SER A 100 1.30 -15.93 -3.14
CA SER A 100 0.67 -16.93 -4.02
C SER A 100 0.78 -16.53 -5.51
N GLU A 101 0.45 -17.45 -6.42
CA GLU A 101 0.40 -17.14 -7.86
C GLU A 101 -0.58 -15.99 -8.15
N GLY A 102 -1.72 -15.97 -7.44
CA GLY A 102 -2.77 -14.98 -7.66
C GLY A 102 -2.33 -13.59 -7.25
N HIS A 103 -1.52 -13.50 -6.18
CA HIS A 103 -0.89 -12.27 -5.76
C HIS A 103 0.18 -11.81 -6.76
N LEU A 104 1.07 -12.71 -7.22
CA LEU A 104 2.05 -12.41 -8.26
C LEU A 104 1.38 -11.90 -9.54
N VAL A 105 0.47 -12.69 -10.13
CA VAL A 105 -0.20 -12.35 -11.39
C VAL A 105 -1.01 -11.07 -11.25
N GLY A 106 -1.71 -10.86 -10.13
CA GLY A 106 -2.44 -9.62 -9.84
C GLY A 106 -1.53 -8.38 -9.85
N ASN A 107 -0.34 -8.47 -9.26
CA ASN A 107 0.64 -7.40 -9.25
C ASN A 107 1.34 -7.21 -10.60
N LEU A 108 1.71 -8.29 -11.31
CA LEU A 108 2.32 -8.19 -12.64
C LEU A 108 1.34 -7.63 -13.69
N VAL A 109 0.06 -8.03 -13.66
CA VAL A 109 -0.99 -7.45 -14.52
C VAL A 109 -1.30 -6.00 -14.14
N GLY A 110 -1.26 -5.67 -12.84
CA GLY A 110 -1.33 -4.28 -12.36
C GLY A 110 -0.18 -3.43 -12.89
N ALA A 111 1.05 -3.92 -12.77
CA ALA A 111 2.25 -3.27 -13.30
C ALA A 111 2.17 -3.08 -14.81
N LEU A 112 1.81 -4.12 -15.57
CA LEU A 112 1.63 -4.05 -17.03
C LEU A 112 0.62 -2.96 -17.46
N ALA A 113 -0.44 -2.73 -16.67
CA ALA A 113 -1.42 -1.69 -16.96
C ALA A 113 -0.86 -0.27 -16.73
N VAL A 114 -0.13 -0.03 -15.63
CA VAL A 114 0.18 1.34 -15.17
C VAL A 114 1.65 1.76 -15.28
N ALA A 115 2.60 0.84 -15.12
CA ALA A 115 4.04 1.14 -15.19
C ALA A 115 4.50 1.70 -16.55
N PRO A 116 3.95 1.27 -17.73
CA PRO A 116 4.28 1.89 -19.00
C PRO A 116 3.89 3.38 -19.07
N ILE A 117 2.82 3.79 -18.37
CA ILE A 117 2.38 5.18 -18.29
C ILE A 117 3.36 5.98 -17.41
N ALA A 118 3.81 5.41 -16.30
CA ALA A 118 4.84 5.99 -15.44
C ALA A 118 6.19 6.14 -16.19
N GLU A 119 6.63 5.11 -16.92
CA GLU A 119 7.86 5.13 -17.72
C GLU A 119 7.77 6.16 -18.87
N TYR A 120 6.61 6.27 -19.53
CA TYR A 120 6.34 7.30 -20.53
C TYR A 120 6.30 8.72 -19.91
N ALA A 121 5.81 8.88 -18.68
CA ALA A 121 5.84 10.15 -17.96
C ALA A 121 7.27 10.56 -17.55
N TRP A 122 8.07 9.60 -17.06
CA TRP A 122 9.50 9.72 -16.77
C TRP A 122 10.27 10.15 -18.03
N GLY A 123 10.26 9.29 -19.06
CA GLY A 123 10.89 9.45 -20.38
C GLY A 123 12.42 9.35 -20.37
N HIS A 124 12.93 8.72 -21.42
CA HIS A 124 14.35 8.35 -21.51
C HIS A 124 15.22 9.32 -22.30
N TYR A 125 14.64 10.14 -23.18
CA TYR A 125 15.40 11.17 -23.91
C TYR A 125 15.60 12.45 -23.08
N PRO A 126 16.76 13.14 -23.19
CA PRO A 126 16.98 14.49 -22.67
C PRO A 126 15.96 15.51 -23.22
N ARG A 127 15.81 16.66 -22.52
CA ARG A 127 14.85 17.72 -22.92
C ARG A 127 15.42 19.14 -22.84
N ASP A 128 16.62 19.31 -22.32
CA ASP A 128 17.24 20.61 -22.10
C ASP A 128 17.87 21.11 -23.41
N ARG A 129 17.80 22.42 -23.71
CA ARG A 129 18.44 22.98 -24.90
C ARG A 129 19.95 22.68 -24.87
N GLY A 130 20.49 22.21 -25.99
CA GLY A 130 21.89 21.78 -26.11
C GLY A 130 22.21 20.41 -25.50
N SER A 131 21.24 19.69 -24.92
CA SER A 131 21.49 18.33 -24.42
C SER A 131 21.37 17.29 -25.54
N ALA A 132 22.48 16.59 -25.83
CA ALA A 132 22.50 15.46 -26.75
C ALA A 132 22.26 14.13 -26.02
N SER A 133 21.45 13.24 -26.60
CA SER A 133 21.42 11.82 -26.24
C SER A 133 22.83 11.22 -26.33
N PHE A 134 23.12 10.20 -25.51
CA PHE A 134 24.42 9.50 -25.46
C PHE A 134 25.63 10.33 -24.97
N SER A 135 25.52 11.66 -24.79
CA SER A 135 26.62 12.53 -24.29
C SER A 135 27.16 12.19 -22.90
N SER A 136 26.50 11.30 -22.16
CA SER A 136 26.97 10.70 -20.90
C SER A 136 26.08 9.49 -20.57
N TRP A 137 26.53 8.60 -19.68
CA TRP A 137 25.72 7.45 -19.27
C TRP A 137 24.35 7.84 -18.70
N ARG A 138 24.29 8.92 -17.90
CA ARG A 138 23.03 9.48 -17.34
C ARG A 138 22.08 10.07 -18.39
N ARG A 139 22.56 10.33 -19.62
CA ARG A 139 21.82 10.85 -20.78
C ARG A 139 21.69 9.85 -21.94
N ASN A 140 22.19 8.61 -21.78
CA ASN A 140 21.97 7.53 -22.74
C ASN A 140 20.56 6.95 -22.52
N PRO A 141 19.65 6.99 -23.51
CA PRO A 141 18.28 6.49 -23.34
C PRO A 141 18.21 5.00 -22.96
N TRP A 142 19.13 4.17 -23.45
CA TRP A 142 19.19 2.75 -23.10
C TRP A 142 19.56 2.52 -21.63
N ILE A 143 20.58 3.20 -21.12
CA ILE A 143 20.98 3.11 -19.71
C ILE A 143 19.88 3.69 -18.79
N ARG A 144 19.19 4.74 -19.25
CA ARG A 144 18.02 5.29 -18.55
C ARG A 144 16.85 4.31 -18.47
N ALA A 145 16.62 3.51 -19.52
CA ALA A 145 15.56 2.52 -19.58
C ALA A 145 15.90 1.22 -18.86
N LEU A 146 17.05 0.60 -19.16
CA LEU A 146 17.41 -0.74 -18.71
C LEU A 146 18.07 -0.78 -17.32
N VAL A 147 18.60 0.34 -16.82
CA VAL A 147 19.34 0.39 -15.54
C VAL A 147 18.75 1.40 -14.59
N ILE A 148 18.71 2.69 -14.95
CA ILE A 148 18.34 3.76 -14.01
C ILE A 148 16.86 3.67 -13.60
N PHE A 149 15.94 3.39 -14.52
CA PHE A 149 14.53 3.23 -14.19
C PHE A 149 14.28 2.00 -13.28
N PRO A 150 14.75 0.77 -13.61
CA PRO A 150 14.68 -0.37 -12.70
C PRO A 150 15.31 -0.12 -11.32
N LEU A 151 16.48 0.53 -11.22
CA LEU A 151 17.10 0.85 -9.93
C LEU A 151 16.27 1.84 -9.10
N VAL A 152 15.63 2.82 -9.73
CA VAL A 152 14.68 3.72 -9.03
C VAL A 152 13.46 2.95 -8.54
N VAL A 153 12.94 2.01 -9.33
CA VAL A 153 11.80 1.16 -8.95
C VAL A 153 12.16 0.21 -7.80
N ILE A 154 13.35 -0.37 -7.81
CA ILE A 154 13.88 -1.18 -6.71
C ILE A 154 14.01 -0.33 -5.44
N GLY A 155 14.58 0.88 -5.55
CA GLY A 155 14.68 1.81 -4.42
C GLY A 155 13.32 2.23 -3.83
N VAL A 156 12.29 2.36 -4.67
CA VAL A 156 10.90 2.58 -4.21
C VAL A 156 10.34 1.33 -3.52
N GLY A 157 10.62 0.13 -4.03
CA GLY A 157 10.26 -1.13 -3.38
C GLY A 157 10.87 -1.27 -1.98
N LEU A 158 12.17 -1.03 -1.86
CA LEU A 158 12.88 -1.03 -0.58
C LEU A 158 12.31 0.03 0.38
N ALA A 159 11.98 1.23 -0.11
CA ALA A 159 11.30 2.25 0.70
C ALA A 159 9.89 1.84 1.14
N THR A 160 9.12 1.13 0.31
CA THR A 160 7.82 0.58 0.73
C THR A 160 7.94 -0.54 1.75
N SER A 161 9.04 -1.30 1.74
CA SER A 161 9.32 -2.33 2.77
C SER A 161 9.78 -1.70 4.09
N LEU A 162 10.71 -0.74 4.03
CA LEU A 162 11.28 -0.09 5.20
C LEU A 162 10.22 0.65 6.04
N PHE A 163 9.16 1.15 5.41
CA PHE A 163 8.07 1.86 6.07
C PHE A 163 6.73 1.08 6.07
N ALA A 164 6.78 -0.24 5.83
CA ALA A 164 5.62 -1.10 5.98
C ALA A 164 5.30 -1.35 7.46
N LEU A 165 4.02 -1.25 7.82
CA LEU A 165 3.54 -1.72 9.12
C LEU A 165 3.10 -3.18 9.00
N GLY A 166 3.55 -4.04 9.91
CA GLY A 166 3.31 -5.47 9.85
C GLY A 166 4.24 -6.22 8.87
N PRO A 167 4.22 -7.57 8.89
CA PRO A 167 5.09 -8.41 8.06
C PRO A 167 4.60 -8.44 6.60
N VAL A 168 4.80 -7.34 5.88
CA VAL A 168 4.31 -7.17 4.51
C VAL A 168 5.13 -7.98 3.50
N ILE A 169 4.45 -8.46 2.45
CA ILE A 169 5.04 -9.10 1.27
C ILE A 169 4.20 -8.70 0.05
N GLY A 170 4.83 -8.40 -1.09
CA GLY A 170 4.14 -8.08 -2.35
C GLY A 170 4.66 -6.85 -3.08
N PHE A 171 4.72 -6.93 -4.41
CA PHE A 171 5.04 -5.80 -5.30
C PHE A 171 3.93 -4.72 -5.39
N SER A 172 2.81 -4.89 -4.69
CA SER A 172 1.64 -4.01 -4.80
C SER A 172 1.96 -2.55 -4.46
N GLY A 173 2.72 -2.27 -3.39
CA GLY A 173 3.15 -0.91 -3.04
C GLY A 173 3.85 -0.19 -4.20
N VAL A 174 4.66 -0.91 -4.98
CA VAL A 174 5.33 -0.38 -6.18
C VAL A 174 4.36 -0.16 -7.34
N VAL A 175 3.34 -1.01 -7.51
CA VAL A 175 2.23 -0.79 -8.46
C VAL A 175 1.45 0.49 -8.11
N TYR A 176 1.17 0.72 -6.84
CA TYR A 176 0.56 1.98 -6.38
C TYR A 176 1.50 3.18 -6.56
N ALA A 177 2.81 3.01 -6.38
CA ALA A 177 3.79 4.07 -6.67
C ALA A 177 3.84 4.44 -8.17
N PHE A 178 3.78 3.46 -9.07
CA PHE A 178 3.62 3.74 -10.51
C PHE A 178 2.33 4.52 -10.79
N ALA A 179 1.22 4.19 -10.13
CA ALA A 179 -0.03 4.92 -10.27
C ALA A 179 0.06 6.35 -9.72
N GLY A 180 0.56 6.55 -8.51
CA GLY A 180 0.78 7.88 -7.91
C GLY A 180 1.72 8.75 -8.75
N PHE A 181 2.75 8.15 -9.35
CA PHE A 181 3.65 8.84 -10.26
C PHE A 181 2.99 9.20 -11.61
N ALA A 182 2.23 8.27 -12.20
CA ALA A 182 1.58 8.45 -13.49
C ALA A 182 0.40 9.44 -13.43
N ILE A 183 -0.41 9.37 -12.37
CA ILE A 183 -1.67 10.14 -12.24
C ILE A 183 -1.42 11.65 -12.23
N VAL A 184 -0.29 12.11 -11.66
CA VAL A 184 0.13 13.52 -11.66
C VAL A 184 0.24 14.07 -13.09
N ARG A 185 0.68 13.27 -14.06
CA ARG A 185 0.89 13.71 -15.45
C ARG A 185 -0.19 13.26 -16.44
N TYR A 186 -0.77 12.08 -16.23
CA TYR A 186 -1.77 11.49 -17.12
C TYR A 186 -2.97 10.96 -16.31
N PRO A 187 -3.77 11.85 -15.67
CA PRO A 187 -4.74 11.42 -14.65
C PRO A 187 -5.76 10.41 -15.18
N ILE A 188 -6.43 10.74 -16.28
CA ILE A 188 -7.50 9.94 -16.86
C ILE A 188 -6.97 8.61 -17.45
N ALA A 189 -5.79 8.63 -18.08
CA ALA A 189 -5.19 7.40 -18.62
C ALA A 189 -4.74 6.45 -17.49
N THR A 190 -4.22 7.01 -16.39
CA THR A 190 -3.84 6.24 -15.20
C THR A 190 -5.07 5.64 -14.52
N LEU A 191 -6.15 6.41 -14.39
CA LEU A 191 -7.43 5.91 -13.89
C LEU A 191 -7.93 4.74 -14.74
N ILE A 192 -8.12 4.94 -16.05
CA ILE A 192 -8.61 3.90 -16.98
C ILE A 192 -7.72 2.65 -16.98
N ALA A 193 -6.39 2.81 -16.91
CA ALA A 193 -5.48 1.69 -16.81
C ALA A 193 -5.73 0.84 -15.55
N VAL A 194 -5.90 1.51 -14.42
CA VAL A 194 -5.99 0.89 -13.09
C VAL A 194 -7.40 0.39 -12.74
N THR A 195 -8.46 1.02 -13.26
CA THR A 195 -9.86 0.59 -13.07
C THR A 195 -10.34 -0.41 -14.11
N SER A 196 -9.86 -0.30 -15.36
CA SER A 196 -10.48 -0.96 -16.50
C SER A 196 -9.49 -1.85 -17.27
N ALA A 197 -8.30 -1.37 -17.60
CA ALA A 197 -7.33 -2.17 -18.35
C ALA A 197 -6.78 -3.35 -17.52
N GLN A 198 -6.47 -3.14 -16.23
CA GLN A 198 -6.07 -4.22 -15.32
C GLN A 198 -7.14 -5.33 -15.25
N GLY A 199 -8.42 -4.96 -15.16
CA GLY A 199 -9.54 -5.90 -15.16
C GLY A 199 -9.66 -6.68 -16.47
N ALA A 200 -9.61 -5.98 -17.61
CA ALA A 200 -9.66 -6.60 -18.92
C ALA A 200 -8.48 -7.57 -19.17
N LEU A 201 -7.25 -7.16 -18.81
CA LEU A 201 -6.06 -8.01 -18.90
C LEU A 201 -6.19 -9.26 -18.02
N MET A 202 -6.70 -9.12 -16.79
CA MET A 202 -6.91 -10.26 -15.89
C MET A 202 -8.00 -11.21 -16.41
N THR A 203 -9.05 -10.69 -17.03
CA THR A 203 -10.08 -11.51 -17.69
C THR A 203 -9.51 -12.27 -18.89
N VAL A 204 -8.67 -11.64 -19.72
CA VAL A 204 -7.99 -12.33 -20.84
C VAL A 204 -7.02 -13.40 -20.32
N TYR A 205 -6.23 -13.10 -19.29
CA TYR A 205 -5.36 -14.09 -18.63
C TYR A 205 -6.15 -15.29 -18.09
N ARG A 206 -7.28 -15.04 -17.39
CA ARG A 206 -8.15 -16.09 -16.88
C ARG A 206 -8.78 -16.91 -18.00
N ALA A 207 -9.26 -16.28 -19.07
CA ALA A 207 -9.84 -16.96 -20.23
C ALA A 207 -8.82 -17.81 -21.01
N ILE A 208 -7.52 -17.47 -20.95
CA ILE A 208 -6.46 -18.29 -21.56
C ILE A 208 -6.11 -19.51 -20.71
N ASN A 209 -6.06 -19.38 -19.37
CA ASN A 209 -5.71 -20.48 -18.47
C ASN A 209 -6.90 -21.39 -18.11
N GLN A 210 -8.09 -20.82 -17.97
CA GLN A 210 -9.35 -21.46 -17.60
C GLN A 210 -10.50 -20.90 -18.47
N PRO A 211 -10.56 -21.27 -19.77
CA PRO A 211 -11.59 -20.79 -20.70
C PRO A 211 -13.02 -21.20 -20.31
N ILE A 212 -13.16 -22.25 -19.51
CA ILE A 212 -14.42 -22.73 -18.94
C ILE A 212 -14.20 -22.86 -17.43
N TYR A 213 -14.79 -21.96 -16.66
CA TYR A 213 -14.77 -21.99 -15.20
C TYR A 213 -16.08 -22.56 -14.67
N VAL A 214 -16.01 -23.69 -13.96
CA VAL A 214 -17.14 -24.32 -13.29
C VAL A 214 -16.87 -24.29 -11.79
N THR A 215 -17.84 -23.83 -11.02
CA THR A 215 -17.80 -23.83 -9.55
C THR A 215 -19.16 -24.28 -9.02
N THR A 216 -19.14 -25.01 -7.91
CA THR A 216 -20.33 -25.39 -7.14
C THR A 216 -20.34 -24.64 -5.82
N ALA A 217 -21.52 -24.41 -5.23
CA ALA A 217 -21.60 -23.87 -3.88
C ALA A 217 -21.10 -24.93 -2.88
N GLN A 218 -20.06 -24.59 -2.13
CA GLN A 218 -19.45 -25.42 -1.10
C GLN A 218 -19.13 -24.54 0.11
N ALA A 219 -19.13 -25.13 1.31
CA ALA A 219 -18.62 -24.43 2.48
C ALA A 219 -17.13 -24.12 2.30
N SER A 220 -16.69 -22.97 2.81
CA SER A 220 -15.28 -22.54 2.79
C SER A 220 -14.81 -22.30 4.22
N PRO A 221 -13.50 -22.43 4.51
CA PRO A 221 -12.98 -22.14 5.84
C PRO A 221 -13.24 -20.67 6.24
N PRO A 222 -13.37 -20.39 7.55
CA PRO A 222 -13.34 -19.02 8.07
C PRO A 222 -12.14 -18.24 7.52
N SER A 223 -12.37 -16.97 7.16
CA SER A 223 -11.35 -16.09 6.59
C SER A 223 -11.69 -14.63 6.83
N ALA A 224 -10.65 -13.81 7.05
CA ALA A 224 -10.79 -12.37 7.22
C ALA A 224 -11.57 -11.74 6.04
N PRO A 225 -12.45 -10.76 6.29
CA PRO A 225 -13.28 -10.18 5.24
C PRO A 225 -12.41 -9.52 4.17
N GLY A 226 -12.80 -9.63 2.89
CA GLY A 226 -11.96 -9.24 1.73
C GLY A 226 -11.60 -7.74 1.59
N TRP A 227 -11.93 -6.92 2.59
CA TRP A 227 -11.42 -5.55 2.76
C TRP A 227 -10.33 -5.44 3.83
N ALA A 228 -10.30 -6.34 4.82
CA ALA A 228 -9.24 -6.45 5.82
C ALA A 228 -7.97 -7.08 5.22
N THR A 229 -8.12 -8.03 4.27
CA THR A 229 -6.98 -8.63 3.54
C THR A 229 -6.29 -7.69 2.53
N ILE A 230 -6.52 -6.38 2.63
CA ILE A 230 -5.94 -5.35 1.75
C ILE A 230 -4.88 -4.58 2.55
N ALA A 231 -3.64 -4.58 2.08
CA ALA A 231 -2.54 -3.79 2.65
C ALA A 231 -2.69 -2.27 2.39
N ILE A 232 -3.74 -1.65 2.95
CA ILE A 232 -4.12 -0.25 2.70
C ILE A 232 -2.98 0.72 3.06
N GLN A 233 -2.27 0.45 4.17
CA GLN A 233 -1.08 1.21 4.60
C GLN A 233 -0.01 1.20 3.50
N GLY A 234 0.44 0.01 3.06
CA GLY A 234 1.45 -0.15 2.01
C GLY A 234 1.03 0.39 0.64
N HIS A 235 -0.27 0.28 0.29
CA HIS A 235 -0.83 0.86 -0.93
C HIS A 235 -0.83 2.39 -0.89
N ALA A 236 -1.22 3.00 0.24
CA ALA A 236 -1.22 4.45 0.42
C ALA A 236 0.23 5.01 0.47
N LEU A 237 1.11 4.36 1.24
CA LEU A 237 2.55 4.62 1.30
C LEU A 237 3.17 4.65 -0.10
N GLY A 238 3.01 3.55 -0.86
CA GLY A 238 3.50 3.44 -2.23
C GLY A 238 2.96 4.54 -3.13
N PHE A 239 1.64 4.77 -3.12
CA PHE A 239 1.00 5.82 -3.90
C PHE A 239 1.58 7.21 -3.59
N LEU A 240 1.73 7.55 -2.31
CA LEU A 240 2.24 8.85 -1.87
C LEU A 240 3.73 9.04 -2.19
N LEU A 241 4.56 7.99 -2.05
CA LEU A 241 5.96 8.01 -2.50
C LEU A 241 6.06 8.31 -4.00
N GLY A 242 5.31 7.56 -4.83
CA GLY A 242 5.27 7.77 -6.28
C GLY A 242 4.75 9.16 -6.67
N PHE A 243 3.70 9.62 -5.99
CA PHE A 243 3.12 10.96 -6.17
C PHE A 243 4.13 12.06 -5.84
N CYS A 244 4.80 12.00 -4.69
CA CYS A 244 5.83 12.97 -4.29
C CYS A 244 7.01 12.99 -5.29
N CYS A 245 7.48 11.83 -5.73
CA CYS A 245 8.51 11.75 -6.78
C CYS A 245 8.07 12.40 -8.10
N ALA A 246 6.81 12.22 -8.50
CA ALA A 246 6.26 12.89 -9.68
C ALA A 246 6.11 14.40 -9.50
N VAL A 247 5.60 14.87 -8.36
CA VAL A 247 5.46 16.31 -8.04
C VAL A 247 6.82 17.01 -8.18
N VAL A 248 7.85 16.52 -7.49
CA VAL A 248 9.20 17.10 -7.54
C VAL A 248 9.78 17.05 -8.97
N LEU A 249 9.58 15.95 -9.70
CA LEU A 249 10.10 15.81 -11.06
C LEU A 249 9.38 16.71 -12.07
N PHE A 250 8.07 16.87 -11.98
CA PHE A 250 7.28 17.64 -12.94
C PHE A 250 7.29 19.15 -12.66
N GLN A 251 7.36 19.57 -11.39
CA GLN A 251 7.67 20.95 -11.01
C GLN A 251 9.02 21.40 -11.63
N ARG A 252 10.09 20.62 -11.44
CA ARG A 252 11.42 20.88 -12.05
C ARG A 252 11.43 20.87 -13.58
N ARG A 253 10.39 20.35 -14.22
CA ARG A 253 10.22 20.32 -15.69
C ARG A 253 9.24 21.38 -16.21
N GLY A 254 8.73 22.29 -15.36
CA GLY A 254 7.74 23.30 -15.74
C GLY A 254 6.39 22.71 -16.16
N VAL A 255 6.10 21.47 -15.77
CA VAL A 255 4.96 20.69 -16.27
C VAL A 255 3.75 20.87 -15.36
N ARG A 256 2.66 21.42 -15.91
CA ARG A 256 1.35 21.53 -15.25
C ARG A 256 0.37 20.47 -15.76
N SER A 257 -0.65 20.22 -14.95
CA SER A 257 -1.76 19.30 -15.20
C SER A 257 -3.09 19.99 -14.91
N ASP A 258 -4.17 19.48 -15.51
CA ASP A 258 -5.52 20.00 -15.35
C ASP A 258 -6.08 19.64 -13.95
N PRO A 259 -6.58 20.62 -13.15
CA PRO A 259 -7.02 20.37 -11.78
C PRO A 259 -8.25 19.47 -11.69
N VAL A 260 -9.22 19.62 -12.60
CA VAL A 260 -10.47 18.86 -12.55
C VAL A 260 -10.20 17.41 -12.89
N ARG A 261 -9.45 17.14 -13.97
CA ARG A 261 -9.03 15.78 -14.36
C ARG A 261 -8.16 15.12 -13.30
N LEU A 262 -7.28 15.87 -12.63
CA LEU A 262 -6.45 15.35 -11.55
C LEU A 262 -7.29 15.00 -10.33
N TRP A 263 -8.13 15.91 -9.83
CA TRP A 263 -8.99 15.68 -8.67
C TRP A 263 -9.98 14.53 -8.89
N VAL A 264 -10.69 14.51 -10.03
CA VAL A 264 -11.61 13.43 -10.38
C VAL A 264 -10.88 12.08 -10.44
N ALA A 265 -9.68 12.03 -11.04
CA ALA A 265 -8.90 10.80 -11.10
C ALA A 265 -8.43 10.35 -9.71
N LEU A 266 -7.99 11.27 -8.84
CA LEU A 266 -7.57 10.97 -7.47
C LEU A 266 -8.71 10.40 -6.62
N VAL A 267 -9.89 11.04 -6.66
CA VAL A 267 -11.08 10.58 -5.93
C VAL A 267 -11.53 9.21 -6.44
N LEU A 268 -11.72 9.05 -7.75
CA LEU A 268 -12.19 7.78 -8.34
C LEU A 268 -11.16 6.65 -8.16
N PHE A 269 -9.86 6.96 -8.20
CA PHE A 269 -8.80 5.99 -7.89
C PHE A 269 -8.90 5.51 -6.43
N GLY A 270 -8.99 6.43 -5.46
CA GLY A 270 -9.08 6.09 -4.04
C GLY A 270 -10.31 5.24 -3.70
N PHE A 271 -11.45 5.50 -4.34
CA PHE A 271 -12.65 4.67 -4.21
C PHE A 271 -12.53 3.31 -4.90
N ALA A 272 -12.09 3.27 -6.16
CA ALA A 272 -11.96 2.03 -6.94
C ALA A 272 -10.82 1.10 -6.47
N LYS A 273 -9.94 1.58 -5.59
CA LYS A 273 -8.86 0.82 -4.96
C LYS A 273 -8.96 0.71 -3.43
N SER A 274 -10.16 0.91 -2.89
CA SER A 274 -10.47 0.64 -1.47
C SER A 274 -9.61 1.40 -0.46
N LEU A 275 -9.01 2.53 -0.83
CA LEU A 275 -8.19 3.34 0.09
C LEU A 275 -9.03 4.04 1.19
N TRP A 276 -10.36 3.92 1.12
CA TRP A 276 -11.32 4.32 2.16
C TRP A 276 -11.58 3.22 3.19
N ALA A 277 -11.12 1.98 3.00
CA ALA A 277 -11.52 0.84 3.82
C ALA A 277 -10.75 0.74 5.16
N ILE A 278 -10.55 1.88 5.84
CA ILE A 278 -9.88 1.99 7.15
C ILE A 278 -10.60 1.08 8.15
N TYR A 279 -9.89 0.12 8.74
CA TYR A 279 -10.43 -0.85 9.68
C TYR A 279 -9.54 -1.03 10.92
N TRP A 280 -10.10 -1.66 11.94
CA TRP A 280 -9.41 -2.11 13.16
C TRP A 280 -9.88 -3.53 13.55
N PHE A 281 -9.15 -4.19 14.43
CA PHE A 281 -9.49 -5.50 15.00
C PHE A 281 -10.24 -5.33 16.33
N ARG A 282 -10.92 -6.37 16.80
CA ARG A 282 -11.52 -6.45 18.14
C ARG A 282 -11.43 -7.92 18.58
N GLY A 283 -10.40 -8.25 19.34
CA GLY A 283 -9.95 -9.63 19.48
C GLY A 283 -9.52 -10.24 18.14
N SER A 284 -9.33 -11.55 18.11
CA SER A 284 -8.83 -12.33 16.99
C SER A 284 -9.69 -12.25 15.70
N GLU A 285 -11.01 -12.43 15.82
CA GLU A 285 -11.88 -12.67 14.65
C GLU A 285 -12.89 -11.54 14.31
N THR A 286 -13.04 -10.50 15.13
CA THR A 286 -13.95 -9.38 14.81
C THR A 286 -13.21 -8.20 14.16
N TYR A 287 -13.77 -7.68 13.06
CA TYR A 287 -13.19 -6.59 12.27
C TYR A 287 -14.16 -5.40 12.17
N VAL A 288 -13.71 -4.20 12.54
CA VAL A 288 -14.52 -2.96 12.55
C VAL A 288 -14.09 -2.04 11.41
N LEU A 289 -15.04 -1.61 10.55
CA LEU A 289 -14.75 -0.89 9.30
C LEU A 289 -15.29 0.56 9.29
N TYR A 290 -14.40 1.54 9.43
CA TYR A 290 -14.69 2.97 9.60
C TYR A 290 -14.95 3.70 8.26
N ARG A 291 -15.94 3.24 7.50
CA ARG A 291 -16.25 3.72 6.13
C ARG A 291 -16.35 5.24 6.00
N GLY A 292 -17.00 5.90 6.95
CA GLY A 292 -17.20 7.36 6.95
C GLY A 292 -15.88 8.14 7.06
N LEU A 293 -14.96 7.69 7.93
CA LEU A 293 -13.63 8.28 8.08
C LEU A 293 -12.83 8.16 6.78
N GLY A 294 -12.87 6.98 6.14
CA GLY A 294 -12.19 6.74 4.87
C GLY A 294 -12.70 7.62 3.71
N VAL A 295 -14.00 7.89 3.64
CA VAL A 295 -14.59 8.85 2.67
C VAL A 295 -14.01 10.24 2.85
N VAL A 296 -13.91 10.73 4.10
CA VAL A 296 -13.32 12.03 4.44
C VAL A 296 -11.83 12.05 4.08
N VAL A 297 -11.07 11.04 4.49
CA VAL A 297 -9.62 10.93 4.21
C VAL A 297 -9.34 10.94 2.70
N VAL A 298 -10.00 10.10 1.91
CA VAL A 298 -9.80 10.03 0.45
C VAL A 298 -10.13 11.36 -0.24
N THR A 299 -11.24 12.00 0.14
CA THR A 299 -11.67 13.26 -0.50
C THR A 299 -10.81 14.45 -0.11
N THR A 300 -10.43 14.58 1.17
CA THR A 300 -9.50 15.63 1.64
C THR A 300 -8.11 15.47 1.05
N LEU A 301 -7.56 14.24 1.00
CA LEU A 301 -6.25 13.99 0.38
C LEU A 301 -6.26 14.28 -1.13
N ALA A 302 -7.34 13.96 -1.86
CA ALA A 302 -7.47 14.31 -3.27
C ALA A 302 -7.44 15.84 -3.51
N VAL A 303 -8.01 16.63 -2.60
CA VAL A 303 -7.92 18.11 -2.66
C VAL A 303 -6.50 18.59 -2.38
N LEU A 304 -5.87 18.13 -1.29
CA LEU A 304 -4.49 18.50 -0.93
C LEU A 304 -3.48 18.15 -2.03
N ALA A 305 -3.58 16.95 -2.59
CA ALA A 305 -2.77 16.49 -3.72
C ALA A 305 -2.98 17.37 -4.97
N THR A 306 -4.23 17.73 -5.29
CA THR A 306 -4.53 18.62 -6.42
C THR A 306 -3.94 20.03 -6.20
N LEU A 307 -3.99 20.56 -4.97
CA LEU A 307 -3.38 21.83 -4.61
C LEU A 307 -1.84 21.80 -4.73
N ALA A 308 -1.19 20.74 -4.25
CA ALA A 308 0.26 20.55 -4.34
C ALA A 308 0.77 20.50 -5.80
N VAL A 309 -0.03 19.95 -6.73
CA VAL A 309 0.29 19.95 -8.16
C VAL A 309 -0.01 21.29 -8.83
N VAL A 310 -1.23 21.83 -8.66
CA VAL A 310 -1.75 22.86 -9.58
C VAL A 310 -1.58 24.31 -9.07
N SER A 311 -1.59 24.53 -7.74
CA SER A 311 -1.60 25.90 -7.20
C SER A 311 -0.35 26.72 -7.56
N SER A 312 -0.48 28.05 -7.56
CA SER A 312 0.58 28.96 -7.98
C SER A 312 1.63 29.19 -6.89
N ASP A 313 2.87 29.40 -7.32
CA ASP A 313 4.04 29.82 -6.54
C ASP A 313 3.95 31.30 -6.07
N ARG A 314 2.75 31.75 -5.75
CA ARG A 314 2.47 33.06 -5.12
C ARG A 314 2.44 32.86 -3.60
N PRO A 315 3.02 33.77 -2.80
CA PRO A 315 3.01 33.64 -1.36
C PRO A 315 1.58 33.65 -0.78
N LEU A 316 1.39 32.96 0.34
CA LEU A 316 0.11 32.87 1.05
C LEU A 316 -0.39 34.24 1.55
N PHE A 317 0.55 35.07 2.02
CA PHE A 317 0.30 36.39 2.56
C PHE A 317 0.98 37.45 1.67
N PRO A 318 0.30 38.55 1.29
CA PRO A 318 0.98 39.68 0.66
C PRO A 318 2.05 40.24 1.59
N SER A 319 3.27 40.41 1.09
CA SER A 319 4.37 41.02 1.84
C SER A 319 4.05 42.48 2.15
N SER A 320 3.64 42.78 3.39
CA SER A 320 3.30 44.13 3.85
C SER A 320 4.54 44.97 4.16
N THR A 321 5.47 45.04 3.19
CA THR A 321 6.56 46.01 3.18
C THR A 321 5.98 47.38 2.85
N GLY A 322 5.69 48.16 3.89
CA GLY A 322 4.84 49.34 3.82
C GLY A 322 5.35 50.44 2.88
N GLY A 323 4.68 50.59 1.73
CA GLY A 323 4.75 51.83 0.97
C GLY A 323 4.08 52.96 1.76
N ARG A 324 4.87 53.89 2.30
CA ARG A 324 4.35 55.13 2.90
C ARG A 324 3.50 55.86 1.84
N PRO A 325 2.21 56.15 2.07
CA PRO A 325 1.43 56.90 1.10
C PRO A 325 2.03 58.29 0.92
N ALA A 326 2.39 58.64 -0.31
CA ALA A 326 2.86 59.98 -0.63
C ALA A 326 1.75 60.99 -0.31
N SER A 327 2.08 62.04 0.43
CA SER A 327 1.11 63.06 0.87
C SER A 327 0.58 63.85 -0.33
N GLN A 328 -0.62 63.50 -0.81
CA GLN A 328 -1.31 64.30 -1.82
C GLN A 328 -1.74 65.63 -1.24
N GLN A 329 -0.96 66.67 -1.52
CA GLN A 329 -1.22 68.03 -1.09
C GLN A 329 -2.33 68.67 -1.94
N THR A 330 -3.58 68.44 -1.51
CA THR A 330 -4.76 69.31 -1.70
C THR A 330 -4.90 70.05 -3.04
N SER A 331 -5.82 69.59 -3.88
CA SER A 331 -6.61 70.48 -4.75
C SER A 331 -8.08 70.40 -4.34
N LYS A 332 -8.79 71.54 -4.35
CA LYS A 332 -10.14 71.66 -3.78
C LYS A 332 -11.20 71.12 -4.74
N SER A 333 -12.03 70.19 -4.28
CA SER A 333 -13.23 69.77 -4.98
C SER A 333 -14.36 70.81 -4.82
N THR A 334 -14.69 71.53 -5.88
CA THR A 334 -15.96 72.27 -5.98
C THR A 334 -17.04 71.34 -6.52
N TRP A 335 -18.16 71.22 -5.82
CA TRP A 335 -19.23 70.28 -6.12
C TRP A 335 -20.04 70.67 -7.37
N ARG A 336 -20.38 69.67 -8.21
CA ARG A 336 -21.62 69.65 -9.02
C ARG A 336 -22.20 68.22 -9.04
N PRO A 337 -23.54 68.03 -8.97
CA PRO A 337 -24.18 66.71 -9.04
C PRO A 337 -24.25 66.14 -10.47
N LEU A 338 -24.79 64.92 -10.58
CA LEU A 338 -25.02 64.20 -11.85
C LEU A 338 -26.06 64.91 -12.73
N GLU A 339 -25.88 64.78 -14.05
CA GLU A 339 -26.98 64.79 -15.02
C GLU A 339 -27.01 63.45 -15.78
N LEU A 340 -28.19 63.08 -16.29
CA LEU A 340 -28.44 61.82 -16.99
C LEU A 340 -27.86 61.85 -18.42
N GLY A 341 -27.39 60.71 -18.91
CA GLY A 341 -27.03 60.53 -20.32
C GLY A 341 -28.15 59.87 -21.13
N LEU A 342 -28.13 60.08 -22.45
CA LEU A 342 -28.60 59.18 -23.51
C LEU A 342 -27.82 59.49 -24.82
N PRO A 343 -27.74 58.58 -25.82
CA PRO A 343 -26.67 58.62 -26.83
C PRO A 343 -27.09 58.96 -28.28
N SER A 344 -26.11 59.33 -29.10
CA SER A 344 -26.09 59.17 -30.55
C SER A 344 -24.70 58.61 -30.96
N ILE A 345 -24.64 57.35 -31.41
CA ILE A 345 -24.66 56.91 -32.82
C ILE A 345 -23.34 57.20 -33.56
N ARG A 346 -22.73 56.13 -34.09
CA ARG A 346 -21.53 56.13 -34.94
C ARG A 346 -21.93 55.67 -36.35
N SER A 347 -21.46 56.38 -37.36
CA SER A 347 -21.49 56.05 -38.79
C SER A 347 -20.62 57.09 -39.51
N ASP A 348 -19.77 56.76 -40.47
CA ASP A 348 -19.29 55.43 -40.90
C ASP A 348 -17.93 55.60 -41.64
N GLU A 349 -17.47 54.55 -42.31
CA GLU A 349 -16.61 54.57 -43.51
C GLU A 349 -15.16 55.13 -43.44
N SER A 350 -14.24 54.23 -43.79
CA SER A 350 -12.98 54.48 -44.52
C SER A 350 -13.26 54.22 -46.02
N PRO A 351 -12.33 54.33 -47.01
CA PRO A 351 -10.86 54.35 -46.90
C PRO A 351 -10.11 55.26 -47.92
N ASP A 352 -8.78 55.07 -47.98
CA ASP A 352 -7.83 55.46 -49.04
C ASP A 352 -7.62 56.99 -49.27
N ASP A 353 -6.57 57.49 -49.94
CA ASP A 353 -5.56 56.83 -50.79
C ASP A 353 -4.16 57.51 -50.78
N SER A 354 -3.18 56.77 -51.30
CA SER A 354 -1.97 57.18 -52.07
C SER A 354 -1.09 58.41 -51.70
N SER A 355 0.06 58.06 -51.10
CA SER A 355 1.40 58.16 -51.77
C SER A 355 2.29 59.43 -51.72
N SER A 356 3.56 59.16 -52.05
CA SER A 356 4.63 60.04 -52.56
C SER A 356 5.44 60.87 -51.55
N ALA A 357 6.73 61.01 -51.87
CA ALA A 357 7.77 61.58 -51.02
C ALA A 357 8.46 62.77 -51.70
N SER A 358 9.13 63.62 -50.92
CA SER A 358 10.17 64.53 -51.41
C SER A 358 11.20 64.86 -50.32
N HIS A 359 12.42 65.21 -50.74
CA HIS A 359 13.50 65.71 -49.87
C HIS A 359 13.64 67.22 -50.01
N SER A 360 14.05 67.90 -48.93
CA SER A 360 14.84 69.14 -48.99
C SER A 360 15.60 69.35 -47.68
N ASP A 361 16.93 69.52 -47.76
CA ASP A 361 17.67 70.76 -47.47
C ASP A 361 17.18 71.76 -46.39
N ALA A 362 18.04 72.53 -45.71
CA ALA A 362 19.51 72.45 -45.52
C ALA A 362 19.96 73.37 -44.35
N ARG A 363 21.24 73.26 -43.97
CA ARG A 363 21.90 73.96 -42.84
C ARG A 363 21.93 75.49 -42.97
N SER A 364 21.71 76.22 -41.86
CA SER A 364 22.45 77.45 -41.55
C SER A 364 22.50 77.73 -40.02
N ARG A 365 23.14 78.83 -39.61
CA ARG A 365 24.33 78.81 -38.73
C ARG A 365 24.58 80.16 -38.01
N SER A 366 25.35 80.14 -36.91
CA SER A 366 26.15 81.26 -36.29
C SER A 366 25.47 82.45 -35.57
N GLY A 367 26.19 83.01 -34.57
CA GLY A 367 25.84 84.18 -33.72
C GLY A 367 24.98 83.81 -32.49
N PHE A 368 25.33 84.01 -31.21
CA PHE A 368 26.43 84.70 -30.51
C PHE A 368 26.43 86.24 -30.56
N ASP A 369 25.98 86.89 -29.47
CA ASP A 369 26.79 87.87 -28.73
C ASP A 369 26.28 88.14 -27.28
N THR A 370 27.20 88.70 -26.48
CA THR A 370 27.18 89.36 -25.14
C THR A 370 25.93 90.16 -24.69
N ASP A 371 25.72 90.62 -23.45
CA ASP A 371 26.20 90.35 -22.06
C ASP A 371 25.36 91.22 -21.07
N ILE A 372 25.57 91.10 -19.73
CA ILE A 372 25.81 92.20 -18.74
C ILE A 372 25.65 91.70 -17.28
N ASP A 373 26.75 91.80 -16.52
CA ASP A 373 26.97 92.14 -15.09
C ASP A 373 25.86 91.87 -14.02
N THR A 374 26.20 91.41 -12.80
CA THR A 374 27.03 92.16 -11.83
C THR A 374 27.68 91.26 -10.75
N GLU A 375 28.93 91.56 -10.34
CA GLU A 375 29.67 90.90 -9.24
C GLU A 375 29.79 91.75 -7.95
N SER A 376 29.95 91.09 -6.77
CA SER A 376 30.78 91.47 -5.59
C SER A 376 30.27 90.82 -4.27
N SER A 377 31.06 90.47 -3.24
CA SER A 377 32.51 90.20 -3.10
C SER A 377 32.88 89.56 -1.73
N THR A 378 33.83 88.61 -1.71
CA THR A 378 34.83 88.24 -0.64
C THR A 378 34.48 88.05 0.87
N ARG A 379 35.08 87.02 1.50
CA ARG A 379 36.13 87.12 2.58
C ARG A 379 36.72 85.74 3.00
N ILE A 380 37.87 85.72 3.69
CA ILE A 380 38.77 84.54 3.92
C ILE A 380 39.50 84.65 5.30
N ARG A 381 40.04 83.51 5.81
CA ARG A 381 41.07 83.30 6.89
C ARG A 381 40.57 82.92 8.31
N GLU A 382 41.23 82.15 9.20
CA GLU A 382 42.38 81.17 9.30
C GLU A 382 42.34 80.58 10.78
N LEU A 383 43.12 79.67 11.41
CA LEU A 383 44.33 78.81 11.18
C LEU A 383 44.47 77.74 12.34
N VAL A 384 45.26 76.64 12.17
CA VAL A 384 45.75 75.63 13.21
C VAL A 384 44.67 74.72 13.89
N GLY A 385 44.87 73.44 14.29
CA GLY A 385 46.00 72.48 14.28
C GLY A 385 45.64 71.05 14.80
N ASP A 386 46.62 70.13 14.85
CA ASP A 386 46.57 68.65 15.11
C ASP A 386 46.79 68.26 16.63
N PRO A 387 46.82 67.00 17.16
CA PRO A 387 46.28 65.67 16.76
C PRO A 387 45.47 64.86 17.85
N GLY A 388 44.71 63.84 17.42
CA GLY A 388 44.66 62.48 18.03
C GLY A 388 43.89 62.14 19.32
N GLY A 389 43.58 60.84 19.52
CA GLY A 389 43.50 60.19 20.86
C GLY A 389 42.16 59.78 21.50
N ARG A 390 41.68 58.56 21.18
CA ARG A 390 41.08 57.51 22.08
C ARG A 390 40.27 57.90 23.35
N LEU A 391 39.02 57.39 23.44
CA LEU A 391 38.31 56.78 24.61
C LEU A 391 36.82 56.61 24.21
N GLU A 392 36.31 55.42 23.89
CA GLU A 392 35.76 54.40 24.82
C GLU A 392 34.63 54.91 25.75
N SER A 393 33.38 54.70 25.32
CA SER A 393 32.18 54.70 26.16
C SER A 393 31.22 53.58 25.71
N ALA A 394 30.68 52.81 26.65
CA ALA A 394 30.02 51.52 26.44
C ALA A 394 28.49 51.64 26.14
N PRO A 395 27.77 50.54 25.83
CA PRO A 395 26.69 50.59 24.84
C PRO A 395 25.29 50.95 25.36
N THR A 396 24.55 51.68 24.54
CA THR A 396 23.07 51.67 24.56
C THR A 396 22.55 50.38 23.90
N ALA A 397 21.87 49.53 24.66
CA ALA A 397 21.33 48.28 24.16
C ALA A 397 20.07 48.48 23.29
N GLU A 398 20.25 48.64 21.98
CA GLU A 398 19.13 48.48 21.04
C GLU A 398 18.68 47.01 21.02
N ARG A 399 17.48 46.79 21.56
CA ARG A 399 16.82 45.48 21.63
C ARG A 399 16.36 45.05 20.24
N SER A 400 17.27 44.53 19.42
CA SER A 400 16.95 43.90 18.14
C SER A 400 15.98 42.73 18.36
N THR A 401 14.70 42.94 18.06
CA THR A 401 13.68 41.89 18.17
C THR A 401 13.73 40.96 16.97
N ASN A 402 13.95 39.66 17.22
CA ASN A 402 14.02 38.62 16.19
C ASN A 402 12.66 38.31 15.51
N ASP A 403 11.61 39.07 15.81
CA ASP A 403 10.25 38.91 15.28
C ASP A 403 10.19 39.00 13.74
N GLY A 404 11.12 39.77 13.13
CA GLY A 404 11.20 39.93 11.68
C GLY A 404 11.57 38.65 10.92
N THR A 405 12.34 37.73 11.52
CA THR A 405 12.88 36.55 10.81
C THR A 405 11.82 35.47 10.63
N ILE A 406 10.96 35.25 11.63
CA ILE A 406 9.83 34.31 11.54
C ILE A 406 8.74 34.89 10.64
N GLY A 407 8.42 36.19 10.79
CA GLY A 407 7.41 36.87 9.96
C GLY A 407 7.76 36.86 8.47
N SER A 408 9.02 37.14 8.12
CA SER A 408 9.48 37.10 6.72
C SER A 408 9.48 35.69 6.14
N ALA A 409 9.96 34.68 6.89
CA ALA A 409 9.91 33.28 6.46
C ALA A 409 8.46 32.82 6.18
N LEU A 410 7.53 33.04 7.13
CA LEU A 410 6.10 32.72 6.94
C LEU A 410 5.47 33.48 5.78
N SER A 411 5.90 34.73 5.52
CA SER A 411 5.40 35.52 4.38
C SER A 411 5.84 34.99 3.01
N SER A 412 6.87 34.13 2.94
CA SER A 412 7.36 33.56 1.68
C SER A 412 6.67 32.25 1.26
N ILE A 413 6.04 31.52 2.20
CA ILE A 413 5.47 30.19 1.93
C ILE A 413 4.32 30.30 0.92
N THR A 414 4.38 29.51 -0.16
CA THR A 414 3.34 29.46 -1.19
C THR A 414 2.24 28.45 -0.85
N ARG A 415 1.07 28.61 -1.49
CA ARG A 415 -0.04 27.63 -1.39
C ARG A 415 0.37 26.21 -1.85
N ARG A 416 1.33 26.13 -2.79
CA ARG A 416 1.87 24.87 -3.31
C ARG A 416 2.74 24.17 -2.26
N GLU A 417 3.67 24.90 -1.65
CA GLU A 417 4.58 24.34 -0.66
C GLU A 417 3.83 23.87 0.58
N LEU A 418 2.88 24.65 1.10
CA LEU A 418 2.05 24.23 2.23
C LEU A 418 1.25 22.95 1.93
N ALA A 419 0.64 22.85 0.75
CA ALA A 419 -0.10 21.66 0.33
C ALA A 419 0.83 20.44 0.10
N PHE A 420 2.05 20.65 -0.42
CA PHE A 420 3.03 19.58 -0.59
C PHE A 420 3.59 19.11 0.76
N VAL A 421 3.89 20.02 1.67
CA VAL A 421 4.30 19.70 3.05
C VAL A 421 3.20 18.93 3.77
N ALA A 422 1.92 19.30 3.62
CA ALA A 422 0.80 18.53 4.18
C ALA A 422 0.77 17.08 3.64
N ILE A 423 1.03 16.86 2.35
CA ILE A 423 1.13 15.52 1.76
C ILE A 423 2.35 14.75 2.29
N VAL A 424 3.49 15.42 2.50
CA VAL A 424 4.68 14.80 3.12
C VAL A 424 4.46 14.46 4.60
N VAL A 425 3.72 15.28 5.35
CA VAL A 425 3.30 15.00 6.73
C VAL A 425 2.35 13.81 6.78
N VAL A 426 1.38 13.69 5.86
CA VAL A 426 0.51 12.50 5.77
C VAL A 426 1.31 11.25 5.44
N LEU A 427 2.26 11.33 4.51
CA LEU A 427 3.20 10.23 4.21
C LEU A 427 4.00 9.84 5.46
N ALA A 428 4.51 10.80 6.23
CA ALA A 428 5.23 10.55 7.48
C ALA A 428 4.34 9.93 8.57
N LEU A 429 3.08 10.35 8.70
CA LEU A 429 2.12 9.76 9.65
C LEU A 429 1.74 8.32 9.28
N ILE A 430 1.63 8.00 7.98
CA ILE A 430 1.38 6.63 7.49
C ILE A 430 2.63 5.74 7.66
N SER A 431 3.83 6.32 7.58
CA SER A 431 5.11 5.61 7.71
C SER A 431 5.60 5.47 9.15
N GLY A 432 5.23 6.40 10.04
CA GLY A 432 5.77 6.53 11.40
C GLY A 432 5.60 5.29 12.28
N PRO A 433 4.40 4.68 12.37
CA PRO A 433 4.17 3.47 13.16
C PRO A 433 5.01 2.25 12.75
N ALA A 434 5.52 2.21 11.52
CA ALA A 434 6.43 1.16 11.07
C ALA A 434 7.80 1.20 11.75
N LEU A 435 8.25 2.36 12.23
CA LEU A 435 9.56 2.51 12.88
C LEU A 435 9.67 1.72 14.19
N PRO A 436 8.80 1.89 15.20
CA PRO A 436 8.84 1.07 16.41
C PRO A 436 8.56 -0.40 16.11
N PHE A 437 7.59 -0.71 15.25
CA PHE A 437 7.25 -2.09 14.87
C PHE A 437 8.48 -2.86 14.34
N ASN A 438 9.21 -2.29 13.37
CA ASN A 438 10.36 -2.96 12.77
C ASN A 438 11.66 -2.84 13.59
N ILE A 439 11.63 -2.17 14.75
CA ILE A 439 12.72 -2.14 15.74
C ILE A 439 12.41 -3.08 16.93
N PHE A 440 11.21 -3.70 16.95
CA PHE A 440 10.92 -4.77 17.89
C PHE A 440 11.87 -5.96 17.72
N VAL A 441 12.13 -6.63 18.83
CA VAL A 441 12.94 -7.85 18.94
C VAL A 441 12.10 -8.90 19.66
N LEU A 442 11.94 -10.07 19.05
CA LEU A 442 11.28 -11.22 19.67
C LEU A 442 12.20 -11.86 20.70
N GLU A 443 11.65 -12.33 21.82
CA GLU A 443 12.44 -12.95 22.90
C GLU A 443 12.77 -14.42 22.57
N ASP A 444 13.90 -14.93 23.05
CA ASP A 444 14.45 -16.24 22.62
C ASP A 444 13.56 -17.44 23.05
N ASP A 445 12.71 -17.26 24.05
CA ASP A 445 11.74 -18.21 24.60
C ASP A 445 10.30 -18.04 24.06
N SER A 446 10.12 -17.31 22.94
CA SER A 446 8.87 -17.15 22.16
C SER A 446 8.36 -18.43 21.45
N SER A 447 8.22 -19.52 22.20
CA SER A 447 7.53 -20.75 21.78
C SER A 447 6.28 -20.94 22.66
N PRO A 448 5.12 -20.41 22.26
CA PRO A 448 3.93 -20.33 23.12
C PRO A 448 3.20 -21.66 23.38
N GLY A 449 3.64 -22.77 22.78
CA GLY A 449 3.09 -24.11 23.00
C GLY A 449 4.11 -25.09 23.57
N GLU A 450 3.63 -26.06 24.37
CA GLU A 450 4.45 -27.00 25.16
C GLU A 450 5.35 -27.90 24.31
N GLU A 451 4.87 -28.34 23.13
CA GLU A 451 5.61 -29.15 22.17
C GLU A 451 5.70 -28.45 20.80
N SER A 452 6.81 -28.66 20.10
CA SER A 452 7.04 -28.10 18.77
C SER A 452 7.88 -29.02 17.88
N ILE A 453 7.75 -28.85 16.56
CA ILE A 453 8.69 -29.38 15.58
C ILE A 453 9.65 -28.26 15.18
N THR A 454 10.97 -28.50 15.31
CA THR A 454 12.00 -27.53 14.94
C THR A 454 12.65 -27.86 13.59
N VAL A 455 12.60 -26.93 12.63
CA VAL A 455 13.16 -27.09 11.27
C VAL A 455 14.07 -25.93 10.91
N GLU A 456 15.39 -26.16 10.84
CA GLU A 456 16.38 -25.13 10.45
C GLU A 456 16.21 -23.81 11.23
N GLY A 457 15.91 -23.94 12.53
CA GLY A 457 15.65 -22.84 13.48
C GLY A 457 14.21 -22.33 13.53
N TYR A 458 13.30 -22.76 12.65
CA TYR A 458 11.87 -22.49 12.82
C TYR A 458 11.27 -23.41 13.87
N SER A 459 10.66 -22.87 14.92
CA SER A 459 9.72 -23.61 15.76
C SER A 459 8.35 -23.58 15.08
N ILE A 460 7.69 -24.74 14.97
CA ILE A 460 6.28 -24.85 14.58
C ILE A 460 5.56 -25.55 15.73
N THR A 461 4.57 -24.87 16.31
CA THR A 461 3.78 -25.34 17.46
C THR A 461 2.29 -25.07 17.25
N TYR A 462 1.45 -25.49 18.19
CA TYR A 462 0.05 -25.13 18.28
C TYR A 462 -0.24 -24.62 19.69
N ALA A 463 -0.88 -23.46 19.79
CA ALA A 463 -1.29 -22.86 21.06
C ALA A 463 -2.65 -22.16 20.89
N GLU A 464 -3.36 -21.93 22.00
CA GLU A 464 -4.67 -21.28 22.02
C GLU A 464 -4.68 -20.13 23.02
N ASP A 465 -5.31 -19.02 22.61
CA ASP A 465 -5.52 -17.80 23.38
C ASP A 465 -4.21 -17.14 23.88
N VAL A 466 -3.18 -17.17 23.03
CA VAL A 466 -1.85 -16.61 23.29
C VAL A 466 -1.63 -15.28 22.60
N GLU A 467 -0.95 -14.35 23.26
CA GLU A 467 -0.76 -12.98 22.79
C GLU A 467 0.09 -12.89 21.50
N ASN A 468 -0.35 -12.09 20.53
CA ASN A 468 0.42 -11.84 19.30
C ASN A 468 1.57 -10.86 19.54
N GLU A 469 2.73 -11.43 19.87
CA GLU A 469 3.97 -10.72 20.25
C GLU A 469 4.37 -9.57 19.30
N LEU A 470 4.08 -9.68 18.00
CA LEU A 470 4.39 -8.63 17.02
C LEU A 470 3.38 -7.49 16.99
N ILE A 471 2.12 -7.73 17.35
CA ILE A 471 1.05 -6.72 17.29
C ILE A 471 0.98 -5.93 18.61
N SER A 472 1.09 -6.61 19.75
CA SER A 472 0.79 -6.02 21.06
C SER A 472 1.86 -5.09 21.63
N PHE A 473 3.06 -5.04 21.04
CA PHE A 473 4.15 -4.14 21.49
C PHE A 473 3.76 -2.65 21.47
N ILE A 474 2.81 -2.24 20.63
CA ILE A 474 2.43 -0.85 20.44
C ILE A 474 1.08 -0.58 21.08
N ASP A 475 1.09 -0.27 22.39
CA ASP A 475 -0.10 0.17 23.13
C ASP A 475 -0.59 1.56 22.67
N ILE A 476 -1.32 1.56 21.55
CA ILE A 476 -2.09 2.68 21.05
C ILE A 476 -3.57 2.29 21.15
N SER A 477 -4.19 2.74 22.24
CA SER A 477 -5.64 2.65 22.49
C SER A 477 -6.44 3.46 21.44
N MET A 478 -6.53 2.98 20.20
CA MET A 478 -7.22 3.68 19.13
C MET A 478 -8.74 3.49 19.27
N PHE A 479 -9.46 4.60 19.49
CA PHE A 479 -10.90 4.61 19.79
C PHE A 479 -11.33 3.91 21.11
N GLY A 480 -10.38 3.49 21.95
CA GLY A 480 -10.66 2.82 23.23
C GLY A 480 -10.80 1.29 23.13
N GLU A 481 -10.19 0.68 22.11
CA GLU A 481 -9.94 -0.76 22.03
C GLU A 481 -8.45 -1.00 22.34
N ASP A 482 -8.13 -2.07 23.05
CA ASP A 482 -6.75 -2.45 23.38
C ASP A 482 -6.01 -3.10 22.19
N THR A 483 -4.70 -3.28 22.32
CA THR A 483 -3.83 -3.84 21.25
C THR A 483 -3.31 -5.24 21.52
N ALA A 484 -3.57 -5.78 22.72
CA ALA A 484 -3.45 -7.20 23.00
C ALA A 484 -4.41 -7.98 22.09
N VAL A 485 -3.86 -8.69 21.11
CA VAL A 485 -4.62 -9.59 20.24
C VAL A 485 -4.18 -11.01 20.49
N GLU A 486 -4.94 -11.72 21.31
CA GLU A 486 -4.83 -13.18 21.48
C GLU A 486 -5.06 -13.87 20.12
N THR A 487 -4.38 -14.99 19.88
CA THR A 487 -4.59 -15.86 18.73
C THR A 487 -4.52 -17.33 19.13
N SER A 488 -5.16 -18.16 18.31
CA SER A 488 -5.33 -19.59 18.58
C SER A 488 -5.13 -20.34 17.27
N GLY A 489 -4.21 -21.30 17.23
CA GLY A 489 -3.84 -22.02 16.00
C GLY A 489 -2.38 -22.49 15.91
N VAL A 490 -1.96 -22.83 14.69
CA VAL A 490 -0.58 -23.22 14.35
C VAL A 490 0.27 -21.96 14.20
N ILE A 491 1.28 -21.83 15.05
CA ILE A 491 2.21 -20.68 15.11
C ILE A 491 3.58 -21.11 14.60
N VAL A 492 4.26 -20.20 13.88
CA VAL A 492 5.64 -20.39 13.42
C VAL A 492 6.53 -19.26 13.95
N SER A 493 7.44 -19.57 14.88
CA SER A 493 8.41 -18.60 15.42
C SER A 493 9.86 -18.93 15.01
N ASN A 494 10.71 -17.90 14.98
CA ASN A 494 12.16 -17.99 14.81
C ASN A 494 12.80 -16.69 15.35
N PRO A 495 13.32 -16.69 16.59
CA PRO A 495 13.90 -15.49 17.23
C PRO A 495 15.09 -14.91 16.46
N ASP A 496 16.04 -15.76 16.02
CA ASP A 496 17.20 -15.37 15.18
C ASP A 496 16.83 -14.49 13.97
N ARG A 497 15.67 -14.77 13.35
CA ARG A 497 15.15 -14.06 12.16
C ARG A 497 14.04 -13.09 12.50
N ASN A 498 13.69 -12.94 13.77
CA ASN A 498 12.59 -12.12 14.27
C ASN A 498 11.28 -12.41 13.52
N ILE A 499 10.90 -13.70 13.45
CA ILE A 499 9.69 -14.19 12.78
C ILE A 499 8.72 -14.73 13.83
N TRP A 500 7.44 -14.39 13.68
CA TRP A 500 6.32 -14.96 14.43
C TRP A 500 5.07 -14.89 13.52
N ASP A 501 4.56 -16.01 13.02
CA ASP A 501 3.48 -16.05 12.01
C ASP A 501 2.30 -16.92 12.48
N ASP A 502 1.08 -16.35 12.46
CA ASP A 502 -0.20 -17.02 12.74
C ASP A 502 -0.64 -17.91 11.56
N ALA A 503 0.23 -18.84 11.19
CA ALA A 503 0.21 -19.52 9.89
C ALA A 503 -1.11 -20.26 9.58
N VAL A 504 -1.80 -20.80 10.60
CA VAL A 504 -3.13 -21.42 10.46
C VAL A 504 -3.96 -21.22 11.73
N SER A 505 -5.03 -20.41 11.68
CA SER A 505 -5.94 -20.28 12.84
C SER A 505 -6.67 -21.58 13.20
N ALA A 506 -7.00 -21.74 14.48
CA ALA A 506 -7.72 -22.88 15.05
C ALA A 506 -9.04 -23.14 14.31
N ASN A 507 -9.86 -22.10 14.08
CA ASN A 507 -11.11 -22.20 13.33
C ASN A 507 -10.93 -22.64 11.88
N ARG A 508 -9.81 -22.32 11.23
CA ARG A 508 -9.48 -22.83 9.90
C ARG A 508 -9.10 -24.31 9.95
N LEU A 509 -8.35 -24.73 10.97
CA LEU A 509 -7.97 -26.13 11.17
C LEU A 509 -9.15 -27.02 11.61
N ALA A 510 -10.07 -26.49 12.42
CA ALA A 510 -11.34 -27.12 12.79
C ALA A 510 -12.25 -27.35 11.57
N PHE A 511 -12.24 -26.44 10.58
CA PHE A 511 -12.98 -26.64 9.34
C PHE A 511 -12.35 -27.69 8.41
N SER A 512 -11.02 -27.68 8.24
CA SER A 512 -10.32 -28.49 7.23
C SER A 512 -9.76 -29.82 7.76
N GLY A 513 -9.61 -29.98 9.07
CA GLY A 513 -9.04 -31.14 9.76
C GLY A 513 -7.53 -31.34 9.57
N GLN A 514 -6.95 -30.69 8.56
CA GLN A 514 -5.53 -30.67 8.29
C GLN A 514 -5.14 -29.37 7.57
N SER A 515 -3.92 -28.89 7.79
CA SER A 515 -3.36 -27.75 7.07
C SER A 515 -1.83 -27.85 7.01
N THR A 516 -1.23 -27.53 5.87
CA THR A 516 0.22 -27.62 5.65
C THR A 516 0.85 -26.24 5.67
N VAL A 517 1.82 -26.05 6.55
CA VAL A 517 2.69 -24.88 6.67
C VAL A 517 3.95 -25.10 5.82
N HIS A 518 4.49 -24.03 5.23
CA HIS A 518 5.70 -24.06 4.43
C HIS A 518 6.76 -23.10 4.97
N VAL A 519 7.78 -23.65 5.63
CA VAL A 519 9.00 -22.96 6.02
C VAL A 519 10.08 -23.14 4.95
N GLY A 520 11.18 -22.37 5.04
CA GLY A 520 12.24 -22.43 4.04
C GLY A 520 13.25 -21.30 4.13
N GLY A 521 14.04 -21.16 3.07
CA GLY A 521 15.02 -20.09 2.92
C GLY A 521 15.65 -20.10 1.53
N PRO A 522 16.77 -19.39 1.33
CA PRO A 522 17.45 -19.37 0.03
C PRO A 522 17.90 -20.77 -0.40
N GLY A 523 17.22 -21.33 -1.41
CA GLY A 523 17.53 -22.64 -2.00
C GLY A 523 16.94 -23.87 -1.29
N TRP A 524 16.12 -23.71 -0.25
CA TRP A 524 15.48 -24.84 0.44
C TRP A 524 14.06 -24.53 0.92
N ARG A 525 13.27 -25.58 1.16
CA ARG A 525 11.93 -25.55 1.74
C ARG A 525 11.69 -26.80 2.57
N GLU A 526 10.75 -26.73 3.50
CA GLU A 526 10.18 -27.90 4.16
C GLU A 526 8.66 -27.69 4.36
N SER A 527 7.94 -28.75 4.72
CA SER A 527 6.51 -28.73 5.00
C SER A 527 6.17 -29.48 6.27
N VAL A 528 5.57 -28.78 7.23
CA VAL A 528 4.95 -29.37 8.42
C VAL A 528 3.44 -29.35 8.23
N THR A 529 2.79 -30.49 8.38
CA THR A 529 1.32 -30.59 8.32
C THR A 529 0.77 -30.75 9.72
N ALA A 530 -0.12 -29.83 10.10
CA ALA A 530 -0.94 -29.96 11.29
C ALA A 530 -2.19 -30.78 10.96
N PHE A 531 -2.57 -31.68 11.86
CA PHE A 531 -3.79 -32.48 11.82
C PHE A 531 -4.58 -32.24 13.10
N ARG A 532 -5.89 -32.10 12.98
CA ARG A 532 -6.83 -32.10 14.10
C ARG A 532 -7.66 -33.37 14.06
N GLN A 533 -7.95 -33.93 15.23
CA GLN A 533 -8.99 -34.92 15.44
C GLN A 533 -9.75 -34.56 16.69
N GLY A 534 -11.07 -34.65 16.67
CA GLY A 534 -11.89 -34.36 17.83
C GLY A 534 -13.22 -35.10 17.85
N TRP A 535 -13.93 -34.93 18.96
CA TRP A 535 -15.24 -35.49 19.28
C TRP A 535 -16.11 -34.42 19.91
N SER A 536 -17.19 -34.05 19.22
CA SER A 536 -18.20 -33.14 19.74
C SER A 536 -19.12 -33.88 20.72
N ALA A 537 -19.23 -33.37 21.94
CA ALA A 537 -20.12 -33.88 22.97
C ALA A 537 -21.57 -33.49 22.65
N THR A 538 -22.54 -34.37 22.92
CA THR A 538 -23.95 -34.07 22.59
C THR A 538 -24.47 -32.89 23.41
N GLY A 539 -24.72 -31.79 22.70
CA GLY A 539 -25.21 -30.53 23.26
C GLY A 539 -24.13 -29.67 23.94
N GLY A 540 -22.93 -30.21 24.16
CA GLY A 540 -21.79 -29.50 24.73
C GLY A 540 -20.78 -29.08 23.66
N GLU A 541 -19.52 -28.95 24.08
CA GLU A 541 -18.42 -28.47 23.23
C GLU A 541 -17.72 -29.61 22.48
N THR A 542 -16.46 -29.44 22.07
CA THR A 542 -15.71 -30.44 21.30
C THR A 542 -14.32 -30.63 21.89
N ALA A 543 -14.03 -31.85 22.34
CA ALA A 543 -12.70 -32.25 22.77
C ALA A 543 -11.87 -32.62 21.53
N TYR A 544 -10.65 -32.11 21.41
CA TYR A 544 -9.75 -32.39 20.29
C TYR A 544 -8.29 -32.48 20.71
N GLN A 545 -7.48 -33.02 19.79
CA GLN A 545 -6.03 -33.03 19.85
C GLN A 545 -5.45 -32.59 18.51
N ILE A 546 -4.25 -32.02 18.56
CA ILE A 546 -3.48 -31.59 17.40
C ILE A 546 -2.19 -32.41 17.31
N TRP A 547 -1.86 -32.82 16.09
CA TRP A 547 -0.58 -33.43 15.75
C TRP A 547 0.13 -32.62 14.67
N LEU A 548 1.44 -32.48 14.76
CA LEU A 548 2.29 -31.96 13.70
C LEU A 548 3.08 -33.10 13.04
N GLN A 549 3.36 -32.99 11.74
CA GLN A 549 4.17 -33.96 11.01
C GLN A 549 5.07 -33.25 9.99
N GLN A 550 6.38 -33.41 10.15
CA GLN A 550 7.38 -33.04 9.13
C GLN A 550 7.35 -34.04 7.96
N SER A 551 7.66 -33.58 6.74
CA SER A 551 7.62 -34.42 5.55
C SER A 551 8.55 -35.63 5.66
N GLY A 552 7.97 -36.84 5.60
CA GLY A 552 8.72 -38.10 5.70
C GLY A 552 8.91 -38.64 7.13
N GLU A 553 8.47 -37.91 8.15
CA GLU A 553 8.62 -38.29 9.56
C GLU A 553 7.30 -38.77 10.18
N SER A 554 7.34 -39.26 11.42
CA SER A 554 6.14 -39.63 12.20
C SER A 554 5.42 -38.38 12.72
N ALA A 555 4.09 -38.44 12.82
CA ALA A 555 3.32 -37.36 13.45
C ALA A 555 3.54 -37.35 14.97
N GLN A 556 3.89 -36.18 15.51
CA GLN A 556 4.06 -35.87 16.92
C GLN A 556 2.77 -35.22 17.45
N HIS A 557 2.31 -35.61 18.64
CA HIS A 557 1.23 -34.92 19.34
C HIS A 557 1.75 -33.60 19.90
N VAL A 558 0.98 -32.50 19.83
CA VAL A 558 1.46 -31.20 20.34
C VAL A 558 0.46 -30.41 21.19
N PHE A 559 -0.82 -30.77 21.19
CA PHE A 559 -1.84 -30.03 21.95
C PHE A 559 -3.07 -30.90 22.23
N THR A 560 -3.55 -30.80 23.46
CA THR A 560 -4.76 -31.42 24.00
C THR A 560 -5.71 -30.29 24.41
N SER A 561 -6.95 -30.28 23.92
CA SER A 561 -7.96 -29.30 24.37
C SER A 561 -8.49 -29.61 25.77
N GLU A 562 -9.24 -28.68 26.34
CA GLU A 562 -10.09 -28.97 27.50
C GLU A 562 -11.10 -30.12 27.21
N PRO A 563 -11.55 -30.86 28.25
CA PRO A 563 -12.58 -31.88 28.13
C PRO A 563 -13.97 -31.32 27.74
N ALA A 564 -14.72 -32.08 26.95
CA ALA A 564 -16.07 -31.70 26.51
C ALA A 564 -17.14 -32.54 27.22
N GLN A 565 -17.84 -31.94 28.18
CA GLN A 565 -18.98 -32.57 28.87
C GLN A 565 -20.25 -32.57 27.99
N THR A 566 -21.06 -33.63 28.09
CA THR A 566 -22.36 -33.70 27.40
C THR A 566 -23.45 -33.02 28.22
N ASN A 567 -24.36 -32.29 27.57
CA ASN A 567 -25.56 -31.73 28.22
C ASN A 567 -26.66 -32.78 28.47
N VAL A 568 -26.34 -34.06 28.35
CA VAL A 568 -27.20 -35.21 28.61
C VAL A 568 -26.67 -35.94 29.84
N GLN A 569 -27.57 -36.34 30.73
CA GLN A 569 -27.25 -37.20 31.88
C GLN A 569 -27.86 -38.58 31.66
N LEU A 570 -27.11 -39.64 31.94
CA LEU A 570 -27.55 -41.03 31.79
C LEU A 570 -27.60 -41.70 33.17
N ALA A 571 -28.80 -42.06 33.62
CA ALA A 571 -29.05 -42.72 34.92
C ALA A 571 -28.41 -42.04 36.16
N GLY A 572 -28.32 -40.69 36.15
CA GLY A 572 -27.67 -39.92 37.23
C GLY A 572 -26.17 -39.67 37.02
N ASN A 573 -25.60 -40.15 35.91
CA ASN A 573 -24.20 -39.94 35.55
C ASN A 573 -24.04 -38.87 34.47
N ASN A 574 -23.11 -37.94 34.68
CA ASN A 574 -22.61 -37.04 33.65
C ASN A 574 -21.58 -37.80 32.79
N VAL A 575 -21.56 -37.54 31.48
CA VAL A 575 -20.56 -38.11 30.55
C VAL A 575 -19.69 -36.99 29.99
N THR A 576 -18.37 -37.19 30.05
CA THR A 576 -17.38 -36.21 29.59
C THR A 576 -16.40 -36.87 28.63
N VAL A 577 -16.19 -36.26 27.46
CA VAL A 577 -15.15 -36.68 26.52
C VAL A 577 -13.83 -36.03 26.93
N VAL A 578 -12.89 -36.84 27.42
CA VAL A 578 -11.55 -36.39 27.82
C VAL A 578 -10.54 -36.75 26.73
N PRO A 579 -9.84 -35.77 26.15
CA PRO A 579 -8.66 -36.01 25.32
C PRO A 579 -7.43 -36.22 26.22
N ASP A 580 -6.64 -37.27 25.99
CA ASP A 580 -5.40 -37.53 26.73
C ASP A 580 -4.45 -38.44 25.93
N GLY A 581 -3.14 -38.14 25.97
CA GLY A 581 -2.08 -39.06 25.54
C GLY A 581 -2.15 -39.58 24.10
N GLY A 582 -2.69 -38.82 23.14
CA GLY A 582 -2.92 -39.29 21.78
C GLY A 582 -4.20 -40.14 21.60
N ALA A 583 -5.07 -40.17 22.63
CA ALA A 583 -6.29 -40.96 22.71
C ALA A 583 -7.47 -40.13 23.25
N PHE A 584 -8.66 -40.71 23.23
CA PHE A 584 -9.86 -40.10 23.82
C PHE A 584 -10.53 -41.12 24.75
N TYR A 585 -11.10 -40.61 25.83
CA TYR A 585 -11.76 -41.37 26.88
C TYR A 585 -13.16 -40.81 27.12
N LEU A 586 -14.03 -41.66 27.64
CA LEU A 586 -15.32 -41.30 28.22
C LEU A 586 -15.16 -41.42 29.73
N VAL A 587 -15.21 -40.29 30.41
CA VAL A 587 -15.31 -40.20 31.86
C VAL A 587 -16.77 -40.15 32.24
N VAL A 588 -17.17 -41.02 33.17
CA VAL A 588 -18.53 -41.15 33.68
C VAL A 588 -18.50 -40.80 35.17
N GLU A 589 -19.11 -39.68 35.53
CA GLU A 589 -19.16 -39.18 36.90
C GLU A 589 -20.59 -39.31 37.45
N ASN A 590 -20.77 -40.04 38.55
CA ASN A 590 -22.07 -40.17 39.21
C ASN A 590 -22.35 -38.95 40.12
N VAL A 591 -23.40 -38.19 39.81
CA VAL A 591 -23.66 -36.87 40.43
C VAL A 591 -24.00 -36.92 41.92
N ASP A 592 -24.61 -38.01 42.40
CA ASP A 592 -24.98 -38.15 43.83
C ASP A 592 -23.81 -38.62 44.71
N SER A 593 -22.80 -39.30 44.14
CA SER A 593 -21.71 -39.93 44.90
C SER A 593 -20.30 -39.41 44.60
N GLY A 594 -20.10 -38.69 43.50
CA GLY A 594 -18.79 -38.27 43.02
C GLY A 594 -17.89 -39.44 42.58
N ALA A 595 -18.48 -40.61 42.30
CA ALA A 595 -17.75 -41.76 41.78
C ALA A 595 -17.46 -41.56 40.28
N GLU A 596 -16.19 -41.65 39.91
CA GLU A 596 -15.70 -41.47 38.53
C GLU A 596 -15.16 -42.79 37.98
N GLU A 597 -15.54 -43.15 36.76
CA GLU A 597 -14.91 -44.22 35.98
C GLU A 597 -14.57 -43.73 34.56
N SER A 598 -13.38 -44.09 34.07
CA SER A 598 -12.85 -43.64 32.78
C SER A 598 -12.54 -44.82 31.87
N VAL A 599 -13.08 -44.80 30.65
CA VAL A 599 -12.86 -45.84 29.64
C VAL A 599 -12.49 -45.25 28.29
N ARG A 600 -11.53 -45.86 27.59
CA ARG A 600 -11.08 -45.38 26.28
C ARG A 600 -12.22 -45.50 25.26
N ILE A 601 -12.43 -44.46 24.44
CA ILE A 601 -13.36 -44.52 23.30
C ILE A 601 -12.99 -45.72 22.41
N PRO A 602 -13.94 -46.64 22.12
CA PRO A 602 -13.66 -47.83 21.34
C PRO A 602 -13.26 -47.50 19.90
N MET A 603 -12.67 -48.49 19.22
CA MET A 603 -12.54 -48.47 17.76
C MET A 603 -13.93 -48.53 17.09
N ASP A 604 -13.99 -48.28 15.79
CA ASP A 604 -15.24 -48.39 15.02
C ASP A 604 -15.89 -49.77 15.23
N ASP A 605 -17.21 -49.79 15.43
CA ASP A 605 -18.04 -50.96 15.70
C ASP A 605 -17.66 -51.75 16.97
N GLY A 606 -17.06 -51.07 17.95
CA GLY A 606 -16.72 -51.60 19.28
C GLY A 606 -17.61 -51.07 20.42
N THR A 607 -17.65 -51.84 21.51
CA THR A 607 -18.43 -51.54 22.73
C THR A 607 -17.52 -51.54 23.96
N VAL A 608 -17.79 -50.65 24.93
CA VAL A 608 -17.15 -50.60 26.25
C VAL A 608 -18.18 -50.27 27.34
N GLU A 609 -17.82 -50.37 28.62
CA GLU A 609 -18.69 -50.06 29.76
C GLU A 609 -17.93 -49.18 30.77
N ALA A 610 -18.61 -48.20 31.39
CA ALA A 610 -18.11 -47.42 32.53
C ALA A 610 -19.28 -46.78 33.30
N GLY A 611 -19.19 -46.75 34.64
CA GLY A 611 -20.19 -46.13 35.52
C GLY A 611 -21.58 -46.77 35.45
N GLY A 612 -21.69 -48.01 34.97
CA GLY A 612 -22.97 -48.67 34.66
C GLY A 612 -23.63 -48.21 33.35
N VAL A 613 -22.90 -47.50 32.49
CA VAL A 613 -23.32 -47.11 31.14
C VAL A 613 -22.54 -47.93 30.11
N THR A 614 -23.26 -48.57 29.18
CA THR A 614 -22.66 -49.25 28.03
C THR A 614 -22.50 -48.24 26.88
N PHE A 615 -21.30 -48.13 26.29
CA PHE A 615 -21.03 -47.25 25.17
C PHE A 615 -20.70 -48.03 23.90
N GLU A 616 -21.52 -47.85 22.86
CA GLU A 616 -21.33 -48.45 21.52
C GLU A 616 -20.97 -47.39 20.49
N ARG A 617 -19.99 -47.68 19.62
CA ARG A 617 -19.56 -46.77 18.54
C ARG A 617 -20.01 -47.23 17.15
N GLU A 618 -21.12 -46.67 16.67
CA GLU A 618 -21.52 -46.76 15.25
C GLU A 618 -20.69 -45.78 14.40
N GLY A 619 -19.53 -46.22 13.90
CA GLY A 619 -18.64 -45.43 13.05
C GLY A 619 -18.22 -44.09 13.66
N SER A 620 -18.83 -42.97 13.22
CA SER A 620 -18.51 -41.62 13.74
C SER A 620 -19.30 -41.22 14.99
N ARG A 621 -20.25 -42.02 15.47
CA ARG A 621 -21.09 -41.70 16.63
C ARG A 621 -20.83 -42.65 17.78
N ILE A 622 -21.03 -42.17 18.99
CA ILE A 622 -21.07 -43.00 20.20
C ILE A 622 -22.45 -42.83 20.83
N TYR A 623 -23.09 -43.95 21.18
CA TYR A 623 -24.32 -43.98 21.96
C TYR A 623 -24.00 -44.56 23.34
N GLY A 624 -24.58 -43.95 24.37
CA GLY A 624 -24.64 -44.51 25.72
C GLY A 624 -25.99 -45.20 25.93
N GLU A 625 -25.95 -46.37 26.53
CA GLU A 625 -27.10 -47.24 26.82
C GLU A 625 -27.17 -47.57 28.31
N VAL A 626 -28.38 -47.43 28.88
CA VAL A 626 -28.77 -47.92 30.21
C VAL A 626 -30.23 -48.40 30.13
N ASP A 627 -30.49 -49.64 30.54
CA ASP A 627 -31.79 -50.31 30.38
C ASP A 627 -32.33 -50.15 28.93
N ASP A 628 -33.60 -49.75 28.76
CA ASP A 628 -34.21 -49.47 27.45
C ASP A 628 -33.84 -48.08 26.86
N THR A 629 -32.90 -47.34 27.46
CA THR A 629 -32.56 -45.95 27.07
C THR A 629 -31.25 -45.87 26.28
N ARG A 630 -31.34 -45.55 24.99
CA ARG A 630 -30.19 -45.27 24.09
C ARG A 630 -30.14 -43.80 23.70
N VAL A 631 -29.04 -43.10 24.00
CA VAL A 631 -28.83 -41.68 23.60
C VAL A 631 -27.45 -41.50 22.98
N GLN A 632 -27.35 -40.72 21.90
CA GLN A 632 -26.05 -40.36 21.33
C GLN A 632 -25.30 -39.44 22.32
N VAL A 633 -24.11 -39.82 22.76
CA VAL A 633 -23.28 -39.02 23.70
C VAL A 633 -22.20 -38.20 22.98
N ALA A 634 -21.68 -38.67 21.85
CA ALA A 634 -20.67 -37.93 21.08
C ALA A 634 -20.74 -38.21 19.58
N ASN A 635 -20.12 -37.34 18.78
CA ASN A 635 -19.81 -37.60 17.37
C ASN A 635 -18.43 -37.04 16.99
N ARG A 636 -17.63 -37.86 16.30
CA ARG A 636 -16.31 -37.49 15.78
C ARG A 636 -16.42 -36.34 14.77
N GLU A 637 -15.54 -35.35 14.88
CA GLU A 637 -15.44 -34.24 13.93
C GLU A 637 -15.34 -34.76 12.49
N ARG A 638 -16.03 -34.08 11.56
CA ARG A 638 -16.02 -34.38 10.12
C ARG A 638 -15.61 -33.13 9.37
N TYR A 639 -14.53 -33.25 8.59
CA TYR A 639 -13.90 -32.12 7.92
C TYR A 639 -14.19 -32.09 6.42
N ASN A 640 -14.27 -30.89 5.86
CA ASN A 640 -14.36 -30.71 4.41
C ASN A 640 -12.94 -30.80 3.82
N ARG A 641 -12.67 -31.87 3.07
CA ARG A 641 -11.38 -32.17 2.41
C ARG A 641 -11.48 -32.01 0.89
#